data_AF-A0AAN6PJN5-F1
#
_entry.id   AF-A0AAN6PJN5-F1
#
_cell.length_a   1.000
_cell.length_b   1.000
_cell.length_c   1.000
_cell.angle_alpha   90.00
_cell.angle_beta   90.00
_cell.angle_gamma   90.00
#
_symmetry.space_group_name_H-M   'P 1'
#
loop_
_entity.id
_entity.type
_entity.pdbx_description
1 polymer ?
#
loop_
_entity_poly.entity_id
_entity_poly.type
_entity_poly.pdbx_seq_one_letter_code
_entity_poly.pdbx_strand_id
1 'polypeptide(L)'
;MAPANIQVSLAAPPAHMATTTLKVEGMTCGACTSAVEAGFKGVDGVGSVSVSLVMERAVVMHDPQRISADAIREIVEDRGFDAEVLSTDLPSPVAPRASFGGFPTDNGPAMMVTTVGIKGMTCGACTSAVEGGFKDVSGVKHFSISLLSERAVIEHDPALLTAEAICEIIEDRGFDAELIESNEKGPEAKAAPEGTRTASTATTTVAIEGMTCGACTSAVEEGFKNLAGLLRFNISLLAERAVITHDPAKLAADKITEIIEDRGFDAKILSTTFDSLDQASGTSTAQFKIYGTLDAAAAKSLEERLTALPGVNSARLALSTSRLTVTHLPNVTGLRAIVEAVESSGYNALVADNDDNSAQLESLAKTREINEWRRAFQISASFAVPVLIISMVIPMCAPALDFGSIRLYPGLYLGDIICLVLTIPVQFGIGKRFYVSGWKSLKHGSPTMDVLVVLGTSCAFFFSIMAMLVSVLFPPHTRPSTIFDTSTMLISFITLGRFLENRAKGQTSKALSRLMSLAPSMATIYADPIAAEKAAEEWNSEVKSEDPKQPLDGNAAEEKVIPTELIQVGDIVVLRPGDKIPADGVLVRGETYVDESMVTGEAMPVQKTKGSFLIGGTVNGHGRVDFRVTRAGRDTQLSQIVKLVQDAQTNRAPIQRLADIIAGYFVPMILFLGLMTFLVWMVLSHVLAHPPKIFLEDASGGKIMVCVKLCISVIVFACPCALGLATPTAVMVGTGVGAENGILVKGGAALETTTKITQVVLDKTGTITYGKMSVAKANIVSPWVDTDWRKRVWWTIVGLAEMGSEHPIGKAVLGAARTELGLGPDATIEGSVGDFSAAVGKGISAYVEPATANERARYKVLIGNVLFLQQNDVTVPRTAIEASEQVNASRSTKSNAGTTNIVIAIDGAFAGHLCLSDTIKDGAAAAIAVLHRMGVRTAMMTGDQRGTALAVASVVGIDADDVYAGVSPDQKQAIIRQLQEAGGVVAMVGDGINDSPALATADVGIAMSSGTDVAMEAADVVLMKPNDLMDIPAALSLARTIFRRIKMNLLWACLYNAVGLPFAMGLFLPLGFHMHPMMAGAAMAASSVSVVASSLFLKLWKRPRWMDEVEADLKGGVVRKGRGWGLLGGVREVVGGLFGERRKKGEGYVPLATLDREQAV
;
A
#
# COMPACT_ATOMS: atom_id res chain seq x y z
N MET A 1 81.28 -32.04 -14.05
CA MET A 1 79.84 -32.30 -13.80
C MET A 1 79.32 -31.13 -13.01
N ALA A 2 78.61 -30.26 -13.71
CA ALA A 2 78.14 -28.95 -13.29
C ALA A 2 76.64 -28.84 -13.68
N PRO A 3 75.89 -27.88 -13.09
CA PRO A 3 74.45 -27.96 -12.86
C PRO A 3 73.61 -27.30 -13.99
N ALA A 4 72.30 -27.55 -14.02
CA ALA A 4 71.35 -26.75 -14.80
C ALA A 4 69.97 -26.70 -14.14
N ASN A 5 69.56 -25.46 -13.88
CA ASN A 5 68.26 -24.99 -13.43
C ASN A 5 67.11 -25.51 -14.29
N ILE A 6 66.00 -25.89 -13.65
CA ILE A 6 64.69 -25.92 -14.31
C ILE A 6 63.94 -24.67 -13.86
N GLN A 7 63.92 -23.67 -14.75
CA GLN A 7 63.02 -22.53 -14.70
C GLN A 7 61.59 -23.04 -14.91
N VAL A 8 60.71 -22.86 -13.93
CA VAL A 8 59.27 -22.86 -14.19
C VAL A 8 58.89 -21.46 -14.61
N SER A 9 58.45 -21.34 -15.87
CA SER A 9 58.06 -20.11 -16.54
C SER A 9 56.91 -19.40 -15.82
N LEU A 10 57.04 -18.09 -15.66
CA LEU A 10 55.95 -17.14 -15.41
C LEU A 10 54.80 -17.38 -16.39
N ALA A 11 53.59 -17.65 -15.87
CA ALA A 11 52.36 -17.41 -16.61
C ALA A 11 51.81 -16.04 -16.22
N ALA A 12 51.88 -15.09 -17.15
CA ALA A 12 51.15 -13.82 -17.15
C ALA A 12 49.65 -14.06 -17.49
N PRO A 13 48.75 -13.07 -17.34
CA PRO A 13 47.31 -13.23 -17.04
C PRO A 13 46.44 -13.53 -18.28
N PRO A 14 45.14 -13.90 -18.15
CA PRO A 14 44.24 -13.93 -19.29
C PRO A 14 43.74 -12.51 -19.60
N ALA A 15 44.57 -11.72 -20.27
CA ALA A 15 44.14 -10.49 -20.95
C ALA A 15 43.95 -10.80 -22.43
N HIS A 16 42.77 -11.29 -22.82
CA HIS A 16 42.45 -11.49 -24.25
C HIS A 16 40.94 -11.53 -24.57
N MET A 17 40.06 -10.95 -23.75
CA MET A 17 38.65 -10.80 -24.14
C MET A 17 38.46 -9.53 -24.98
N ALA A 18 37.93 -9.68 -26.18
CA ALA A 18 37.46 -8.58 -27.02
C ALA A 18 36.01 -8.26 -26.66
N THR A 19 35.64 -6.98 -26.78
CA THR A 19 34.26 -6.53 -26.57
C THR A 19 33.63 -6.24 -27.92
N THR A 20 32.64 -7.04 -28.32
CA THR A 20 31.89 -6.86 -29.56
C THR A 20 30.52 -6.24 -29.25
N THR A 21 30.20 -5.13 -29.89
CA THR A 21 28.90 -4.46 -29.79
C THR A 21 28.09 -4.73 -31.04
N LEU A 22 26.85 -5.20 -30.88
CA LEU A 22 25.90 -5.46 -31.96
C LEU A 22 24.68 -4.55 -31.82
N LYS A 23 24.13 -4.08 -32.93
CA LYS A 23 22.76 -3.58 -33.01
C LYS A 23 21.82 -4.78 -33.14
N VAL A 24 20.72 -4.81 -32.40
CA VAL A 24 19.75 -5.92 -32.36
C VAL A 24 18.34 -5.35 -32.52
N GLU A 25 17.74 -5.55 -33.69
CA GLU A 25 16.41 -5.03 -34.03
C GLU A 25 15.30 -6.03 -33.65
N GLY A 26 14.10 -5.53 -33.35
CA GLY A 26 12.91 -6.35 -33.06
C GLY A 26 12.68 -6.71 -31.59
N MET A 27 13.50 -6.22 -30.65
CA MET A 27 13.26 -6.40 -29.21
C MET A 27 12.17 -5.45 -28.70
N THR A 28 11.15 -5.97 -28.02
CA THR A 28 10.00 -5.16 -27.55
C THR A 28 9.75 -5.21 -26.04
N CYS A 29 10.41 -6.11 -25.31
CA CYS A 29 10.25 -6.24 -23.86
C CYS A 29 11.45 -6.93 -23.20
N GLY A 30 11.50 -6.96 -21.86
CA GLY A 30 12.56 -7.65 -21.11
C GLY A 30 12.61 -9.17 -21.28
N ALA A 31 11.54 -9.79 -21.82
CA ALA A 31 11.59 -11.20 -22.20
C ALA A 31 12.43 -11.40 -23.48
N CYS A 32 12.42 -10.44 -24.41
CA CYS A 32 13.28 -10.44 -25.60
C CYS A 32 14.75 -10.33 -25.20
N THR A 33 15.10 -9.41 -24.29
CA THR A 33 16.49 -9.28 -23.80
C THR A 33 16.96 -10.56 -23.11
N SER A 34 16.11 -11.16 -22.28
CA SER A 34 16.41 -12.44 -21.61
C SER A 34 16.58 -13.60 -22.61
N ALA A 35 15.83 -13.59 -23.72
CA ALA A 35 15.95 -14.61 -24.77
C ALA A 35 17.26 -14.50 -25.55
N VAL A 36 17.73 -13.27 -25.82
CA VAL A 36 19.03 -12.99 -26.42
C VAL A 36 20.17 -13.33 -25.44
N GLU A 37 20.07 -12.96 -24.15
CA GLU A 37 21.07 -13.32 -23.13
C GLU A 37 21.16 -14.84 -22.91
N ALA A 38 20.03 -15.54 -22.91
CA ALA A 38 19.99 -17.00 -22.91
C ALA A 38 20.59 -17.62 -24.19
N GLY A 39 20.79 -16.81 -25.24
CA GLY A 39 21.54 -17.11 -26.47
C GLY A 39 22.92 -17.67 -26.18
N PHE A 40 23.60 -16.98 -25.29
CA PHE A 40 25.01 -17.11 -25.04
C PHE A 40 25.35 -17.97 -23.80
N LYS A 41 24.32 -18.45 -23.11
CA LYS A 41 24.49 -19.25 -21.90
C LYS A 41 24.98 -20.66 -22.25
N GLY A 42 26.23 -20.95 -21.91
CA GLY A 42 26.88 -22.24 -22.18
C GLY A 42 27.64 -22.31 -23.51
N VAL A 43 27.84 -21.18 -24.18
CA VAL A 43 28.69 -21.07 -25.38
C VAL A 43 30.16 -20.92 -24.94
N ASP A 44 31.03 -21.79 -25.44
CA ASP A 44 32.46 -21.77 -25.11
C ASP A 44 33.14 -20.54 -25.76
N GLY A 45 33.93 -19.81 -24.98
CA GLY A 45 34.59 -18.57 -25.41
C GLY A 45 33.82 -17.26 -25.17
N VAL A 46 32.59 -17.30 -24.62
CA VAL A 46 31.84 -16.09 -24.22
C VAL A 46 32.01 -15.84 -22.72
N GLY A 47 32.47 -14.64 -22.36
CA GLY A 47 32.68 -14.22 -20.97
C GLY A 47 31.42 -13.63 -20.33
N SER A 48 30.86 -12.59 -20.95
CA SER A 48 29.65 -11.93 -20.47
C SER A 48 28.86 -11.29 -21.60
N VAL A 49 27.53 -11.30 -21.47
CA VAL A 49 26.60 -10.70 -22.42
C VAL A 49 25.67 -9.75 -21.70
N SER A 50 25.49 -8.56 -22.25
CA SER A 50 24.56 -7.55 -21.77
C SER A 50 23.71 -7.04 -22.92
N VAL A 51 22.39 -7.09 -22.80
CA VAL A 51 21.46 -6.67 -23.86
C VAL A 51 20.64 -5.48 -23.38
N SER A 52 20.71 -4.37 -24.13
CA SER A 52 19.93 -3.15 -23.90
C SER A 52 18.73 -3.12 -24.83
N LEU A 53 17.53 -3.22 -24.26
CA LEU A 53 16.27 -3.03 -24.97
C LEU A 53 16.14 -1.59 -25.51
N VAL A 54 16.54 -0.61 -24.70
CA VAL A 54 16.35 0.81 -24.98
C VAL A 54 17.20 1.28 -26.16
N MET A 55 18.40 0.71 -26.29
CA MET A 55 19.33 1.09 -27.36
C MET A 55 19.28 0.15 -28.57
N GLU A 56 18.47 -0.91 -28.54
CA GLU A 56 18.51 -1.98 -29.55
C GLU A 56 19.93 -2.51 -29.74
N ARG A 57 20.64 -2.83 -28.64
CA ARG A 57 22.06 -3.23 -28.68
C ARG A 57 22.38 -4.40 -27.77
N ALA A 58 23.31 -5.24 -28.19
CA ALA A 58 23.91 -6.29 -27.37
C ALA A 58 25.43 -6.08 -27.30
N VAL A 59 26.00 -6.12 -26.10
CA VAL A 59 27.44 -6.06 -25.85
C VAL A 59 27.90 -7.42 -25.36
N VAL A 60 28.81 -8.04 -26.10
CA VAL A 60 29.31 -9.40 -25.86
C VAL A 60 30.82 -9.34 -25.65
N MET A 61 31.26 -9.69 -24.45
CA MET A 61 32.68 -9.94 -24.17
C MET A 61 33.00 -11.39 -24.52
N HIS A 62 33.95 -11.59 -25.43
CA HIS A 62 34.31 -12.92 -25.91
C HIS A 62 35.80 -13.03 -26.18
N ASP A 63 36.31 -14.27 -26.17
CA ASP A 63 37.63 -14.57 -26.69
C ASP A 63 37.57 -14.61 -28.23
N PRO A 64 38.18 -13.65 -28.95
CA PRO A 64 38.15 -13.59 -30.41
C PRO A 64 38.86 -14.78 -31.08
N GLN A 65 39.66 -15.56 -30.34
CA GLN A 65 40.28 -16.78 -30.86
C GLN A 65 39.35 -18.00 -30.77
N ARG A 66 38.31 -17.96 -29.93
CA ARG A 66 37.35 -19.07 -29.73
C ARG A 66 36.02 -18.85 -30.43
N ILE A 67 35.54 -17.61 -30.48
CA ILE A 67 34.30 -17.24 -31.16
C ILE A 67 34.49 -15.90 -31.87
N SER A 68 34.12 -15.83 -33.15
CA SER A 68 34.23 -14.60 -33.94
C SER A 68 33.04 -13.67 -33.69
N ALA A 69 33.19 -12.39 -34.01
CA ALA A 69 32.09 -11.41 -33.96
C ALA A 69 30.90 -11.82 -34.87
N ASP A 70 31.18 -12.45 -36.02
CA ASP A 70 30.13 -12.97 -36.92
C ASP A 70 29.37 -14.15 -36.33
N ALA A 71 30.04 -15.05 -35.61
CA ALA A 71 29.37 -16.15 -34.92
C ALA A 71 28.48 -15.66 -33.76
N ILE A 72 28.87 -14.55 -33.12
CA ILE A 72 28.04 -13.89 -32.10
C ILE A 72 26.78 -13.29 -32.72
N ARG A 73 26.89 -12.69 -33.92
CA ARG A 73 25.75 -12.18 -34.69
C ARG A 73 24.76 -13.30 -35.03
N GLU A 74 25.25 -14.43 -35.54
CA GLU A 74 24.41 -15.60 -35.88
C GLU A 74 23.64 -16.14 -34.65
N ILE A 75 24.25 -16.15 -33.46
CA ILE A 75 23.57 -16.58 -32.22
C ILE A 75 22.36 -15.69 -31.88
N VAL A 76 22.42 -14.39 -32.20
CA VAL A 76 21.29 -13.47 -32.00
C VAL A 76 20.21 -13.68 -33.07
N GLU A 77 20.61 -13.85 -34.33
CA GLU A 77 19.71 -14.14 -35.46
C GLU A 77 18.93 -15.45 -35.26
N ASP A 78 19.59 -16.49 -34.74
CA ASP A 78 18.96 -17.78 -34.40
C ASP A 78 17.88 -17.68 -33.30
N ARG A 79 17.87 -16.58 -32.54
CA ARG A 79 16.83 -16.28 -31.54
C ARG A 79 15.69 -15.43 -32.09
N GLY A 80 15.72 -15.16 -33.40
CA GLY A 80 14.67 -14.45 -34.12
C GLY A 80 14.79 -12.93 -34.06
N PHE A 81 16.00 -12.40 -33.84
CA PHE A 81 16.28 -10.97 -33.81
C PHE A 81 17.38 -10.63 -34.81
N ASP A 82 17.15 -9.64 -35.68
CA ASP A 82 18.14 -9.22 -36.67
C ASP A 82 19.30 -8.51 -35.97
N ALA A 83 20.56 -8.88 -36.29
CA ALA A 83 21.74 -8.33 -35.62
C ALA A 83 22.82 -7.83 -36.59
N GLU A 84 23.44 -6.70 -36.27
CA GLU A 84 24.54 -6.10 -37.05
C GLU A 84 25.72 -5.77 -36.12
N VAL A 85 26.94 -6.17 -36.47
CA VAL A 85 28.14 -5.88 -35.67
C VAL A 85 28.58 -4.42 -35.88
N LEU A 86 28.61 -3.63 -34.81
CA LEU A 86 28.99 -2.21 -34.83
C LEU A 86 30.50 -2.01 -34.56
N SER A 87 31.07 -2.73 -33.59
CA SER A 87 32.50 -2.62 -33.23
C SER A 87 33.00 -3.86 -32.49
N THR A 88 34.32 -4.10 -32.54
CA THR A 88 35.03 -5.11 -31.74
C THR A 88 36.35 -4.53 -31.21
N ASP A 89 36.43 -4.27 -29.90
CA ASP A 89 37.57 -3.60 -29.25
C ASP A 89 38.49 -4.58 -28.51
N LEU A 90 39.82 -4.41 -28.62
CA LEU A 90 40.87 -5.22 -27.95
C LEU A 90 41.61 -4.40 -26.87
N PRO A 91 41.88 -4.94 -25.66
CA PRO A 91 42.54 -4.19 -24.57
C PRO A 91 44.05 -3.99 -24.79
N SER A 92 44.60 -2.86 -24.31
CA SER A 92 46.03 -2.47 -24.38
C SER A 92 46.62 -2.23 -22.96
N PRO A 93 47.89 -2.62 -22.65
CA PRO A 93 48.43 -2.55 -21.29
C PRO A 93 49.15 -1.23 -20.94
N VAL A 94 48.95 -0.71 -19.70
CA VAL A 94 49.62 0.50 -19.16
C VAL A 94 50.30 0.20 -17.80
N ALA A 95 51.48 0.80 -17.57
CA ALA A 95 52.41 0.59 -16.45
C ALA A 95 52.20 1.55 -15.25
N PRO A 96 52.69 1.24 -14.02
CA PRO A 96 52.46 2.06 -12.82
C PRO A 96 53.61 3.04 -12.50
N ARG A 97 53.31 4.18 -11.86
CA ARG A 97 54.30 5.15 -11.34
C ARG A 97 54.00 5.67 -9.92
N ALA A 98 55.11 5.85 -9.22
CA ALA A 98 55.44 6.22 -7.84
C ALA A 98 54.71 7.39 -7.12
N SER A 99 54.66 7.25 -5.79
CA SER A 99 54.25 8.22 -4.76
C SER A 99 55.39 9.15 -4.31
N PHE A 100 55.07 10.38 -3.91
CA PHE A 100 55.95 11.32 -3.19
C PHE A 100 55.18 11.96 -2.01
N GLY A 101 55.92 12.28 -0.95
CA GLY A 101 55.44 12.52 0.42
C GLY A 101 55.16 13.99 0.82
N GLY A 102 54.72 14.14 2.07
CA GLY A 102 54.19 15.37 2.67
C GLY A 102 55.10 16.14 3.62
N PHE A 103 54.49 17.06 4.39
CA PHE A 103 55.05 17.87 5.49
C PHE A 103 53.92 18.34 6.45
N PRO A 104 54.21 18.81 7.70
CA PRO A 104 53.79 18.15 8.95
C PRO A 104 52.86 19.00 9.87
N THR A 105 52.32 18.42 10.96
CA THR A 105 52.31 18.98 12.35
C THR A 105 51.58 18.14 13.42
N ASP A 106 52.28 17.94 14.55
CA ASP A 106 51.93 17.91 15.99
C ASP A 106 51.03 16.83 16.69
N ASN A 107 51.72 15.82 17.24
CA ASN A 107 51.63 15.05 18.50
C ASN A 107 50.33 14.97 19.36
N GLY A 108 49.66 13.82 19.27
CA GLY A 108 49.09 13.04 20.38
C GLY A 108 49.63 11.59 20.30
N PRO A 109 49.47 10.71 21.33
CA PRO A 109 50.05 9.36 21.26
C PRO A 109 49.45 8.60 20.08
N ALA A 110 50.29 8.27 19.10
CA ALA A 110 49.89 7.67 17.83
C ALA A 110 49.53 6.19 18.06
N MET A 111 48.25 5.85 17.92
CA MET A 111 47.82 4.46 17.87
C MET A 111 48.18 3.87 16.50
N MET A 112 48.80 2.71 16.51
CA MET A 112 49.22 2.00 15.29
C MET A 112 48.25 0.85 15.01
N VAL A 113 47.90 0.65 13.73
CA VAL A 113 47.14 -0.51 13.29
C VAL A 113 48.08 -1.42 12.50
N THR A 114 48.35 -2.58 13.07
CA THR A 114 49.28 -3.58 12.52
C THR A 114 48.51 -4.79 12.02
N THR A 115 48.73 -5.14 10.75
CA THR A 115 48.13 -6.30 10.10
C THR A 115 49.18 -7.40 9.96
N VAL A 116 48.89 -8.56 10.51
CA VAL A 116 49.77 -9.75 10.53
C VAL A 116 49.08 -10.90 9.80
N GLY A 117 49.79 -11.55 8.89
CA GLY A 117 49.37 -12.81 8.27
C GLY A 117 49.70 -13.98 9.18
N ILE A 118 48.75 -14.87 9.43
CA ILE A 118 48.90 -16.01 10.35
C ILE A 118 48.67 -17.31 9.59
N LYS A 119 49.74 -18.06 9.32
CA LYS A 119 49.66 -19.32 8.57
C LYS A 119 49.30 -20.49 9.49
N GLY A 120 48.46 -21.40 8.99
CA GLY A 120 48.10 -22.63 9.69
C GLY A 120 46.79 -22.59 10.52
N MET A 121 46.01 -21.50 10.45
CA MET A 121 44.70 -21.43 11.09
C MET A 121 43.64 -22.17 10.25
N THR A 122 42.98 -23.18 10.83
CA THR A 122 42.05 -24.06 10.09
C THR A 122 40.64 -24.12 10.65
N CYS A 123 40.39 -23.62 11.88
CA CYS A 123 39.07 -23.62 12.50
C CYS A 123 38.91 -22.55 13.58
N GLY A 124 37.68 -22.37 14.08
CA GLY A 124 37.36 -21.41 15.16
C GLY A 124 38.07 -21.66 16.49
N ALA A 125 38.61 -22.86 16.74
CA ALA A 125 39.45 -23.10 17.91
C ALA A 125 40.84 -22.45 17.76
N CYS A 126 41.37 -22.33 16.54
CA CYS A 126 42.63 -21.64 16.25
C CYS A 126 42.49 -20.13 16.51
N THR A 127 41.38 -19.52 16.11
CA THR A 127 41.13 -18.09 16.39
C THR A 127 41.04 -17.81 17.87
N SER A 128 40.33 -18.65 18.64
CA SER A 128 40.23 -18.47 20.09
C SER A 128 41.58 -18.65 20.81
N ALA A 129 42.47 -19.51 20.32
CA ALA A 129 43.81 -19.70 20.88
C ALA A 129 44.70 -18.46 20.68
N VAL A 130 44.61 -17.82 19.50
CA VAL A 130 45.34 -16.59 19.18
C VAL A 130 44.70 -15.38 19.89
N GLU A 131 43.37 -15.25 19.93
CA GLU A 131 42.66 -14.21 20.70
C GLU A 131 42.98 -14.28 22.20
N GLY A 132 43.05 -15.48 22.76
CA GLY A 132 43.50 -15.69 24.14
C GLY A 132 44.97 -15.33 24.39
N GLY A 133 45.76 -15.05 23.34
CA GLY A 133 47.11 -14.51 23.40
C GLY A 133 47.15 -13.05 23.82
N PHE A 134 46.17 -12.27 23.37
CA PHE A 134 46.17 -10.82 23.49
C PHE A 134 45.28 -10.28 24.60
N LYS A 135 44.56 -11.15 25.31
CA LYS A 135 43.56 -10.76 26.33
C LYS A 135 44.16 -10.05 27.55
N ASP A 136 45.41 -10.38 27.90
CA ASP A 136 46.11 -9.83 29.08
C ASP A 136 47.33 -8.96 28.70
N VAL A 137 47.47 -8.62 27.41
CA VAL A 137 48.61 -7.84 26.90
C VAL A 137 48.32 -6.35 26.99
N SER A 138 49.17 -5.63 27.71
CA SER A 138 49.05 -4.19 27.92
C SER A 138 49.39 -3.44 26.63
N GLY A 139 48.48 -2.57 26.16
CA GLY A 139 48.69 -1.76 24.95
C GLY A 139 47.84 -2.15 23.73
N VAL A 140 47.11 -3.27 23.78
CA VAL A 140 46.12 -3.64 22.73
C VAL A 140 44.76 -3.04 23.05
N LYS A 141 44.16 -2.33 22.09
CA LYS A 141 42.85 -1.71 22.26
C LYS A 141 41.75 -2.44 21.49
N HIS A 142 42.06 -2.88 20.28
CA HIS A 142 41.13 -3.61 19.42
C HIS A 142 41.91 -4.68 18.65
N PHE A 143 41.34 -5.88 18.53
CA PHE A 143 41.98 -7.03 17.93
C PHE A 143 40.92 -7.83 17.15
N SER A 144 41.20 -8.17 15.89
CA SER A 144 40.27 -8.90 15.03
C SER A 144 41.03 -9.91 14.16
N ILE A 145 40.55 -11.16 14.10
CA ILE A 145 41.11 -12.22 13.25
C ILE A 145 40.09 -12.64 12.20
N SER A 146 40.54 -12.79 10.95
CA SER A 146 39.76 -13.39 9.87
C SER A 146 40.39 -14.72 9.44
N LEU A 147 39.66 -15.81 9.68
CA LEU A 147 40.04 -17.17 9.23
C LEU A 147 40.10 -17.28 7.70
N LEU A 148 39.16 -16.62 7.00
CA LEU A 148 39.03 -16.70 5.55
C LEU A 148 40.21 -16.06 4.82
N SER A 149 40.82 -15.04 5.42
CA SER A 149 41.95 -14.32 4.85
C SER A 149 43.28 -14.62 5.52
N GLU A 150 43.31 -15.52 6.52
CA GLU A 150 44.48 -15.86 7.34
C GLU A 150 45.20 -14.61 7.88
N ARG A 151 44.45 -13.62 8.38
CA ARG A 151 45.00 -12.32 8.82
C ARG A 151 44.42 -11.89 10.15
N ALA A 152 45.26 -11.26 10.97
CA ALA A 152 44.88 -10.54 12.17
C ALA A 152 45.18 -9.04 12.01
N VAL A 153 44.27 -8.20 12.48
CA VAL A 153 44.42 -6.74 12.53
C VAL A 153 44.39 -6.32 13.98
N ILE A 154 45.48 -5.72 14.45
CA ILE A 154 45.71 -5.34 15.84
C ILE A 154 45.88 -3.81 15.93
N GLU A 155 45.00 -3.15 16.67
CA GLU A 155 45.17 -1.75 17.06
C GLU A 155 45.90 -1.70 18.41
N HIS A 156 47.13 -1.19 18.40
CA HIS A 156 47.99 -1.14 19.58
C HIS A 156 48.72 0.20 19.73
N ASP A 157 49.16 0.47 20.97
CA ASP A 157 50.07 1.57 21.25
C ASP A 157 51.53 1.11 20.97
N PRO A 158 52.24 1.71 19.99
CA PRO A 158 53.60 1.32 19.64
C PRO A 158 54.62 1.57 20.75
N ALA A 159 54.29 2.41 21.75
CA ALA A 159 55.17 2.66 22.89
C ALA A 159 55.13 1.53 23.94
N LEU A 160 54.06 0.73 23.95
CA LEU A 160 53.85 -0.35 24.92
C LEU A 160 53.97 -1.75 24.30
N LEU A 161 53.63 -1.89 23.01
CA LEU A 161 53.68 -3.15 22.29
C LEU A 161 54.19 -2.90 20.87
N THR A 162 55.29 -3.53 20.46
CA THR A 162 55.84 -3.36 19.10
C THR A 162 55.22 -4.35 18.11
N ALA A 163 55.22 -4.02 16.82
CA ALA A 163 54.70 -4.90 15.76
C ALA A 163 55.40 -6.27 15.73
N GLU A 164 56.69 -6.32 16.08
CA GLU A 164 57.48 -7.56 16.17
C GLU A 164 57.05 -8.41 17.39
N ALA A 165 56.80 -7.78 18.54
CA ALA A 165 56.30 -8.48 19.73
C ALA A 165 54.90 -9.08 19.51
N ILE A 166 54.08 -8.47 18.65
CA ILE A 166 52.77 -9.01 18.25
C ILE A 166 52.93 -10.30 17.44
N CYS A 167 53.91 -10.37 16.53
CA CYS A 167 54.22 -11.60 15.81
C CYS A 167 54.72 -12.70 16.76
N GLU A 168 55.62 -12.38 17.70
CA GLU A 168 56.12 -13.34 18.71
C GLU A 168 54.98 -13.91 19.57
N ILE A 169 54.01 -13.09 20.00
CA ILE A 169 52.85 -13.57 20.78
C ILE A 169 52.01 -14.58 19.99
N ILE A 170 51.93 -14.43 18.66
CA ILE A 170 51.19 -15.35 17.79
C ILE A 170 51.98 -16.65 17.59
N GLU A 171 53.30 -16.53 17.40
CA GLU A 171 54.22 -17.67 17.27
C GLU A 171 54.29 -18.53 18.54
N ASP A 172 54.27 -17.91 19.72
CA ASP A 172 54.20 -18.59 21.03
C ASP A 172 52.91 -19.40 21.21
N ARG A 173 51.87 -19.12 20.41
CA ARG A 173 50.62 -19.89 20.37
C ARG A 173 50.63 -20.98 19.29
N GLY A 174 51.76 -21.19 18.64
CA GLY A 174 52.00 -22.27 17.69
C GLY A 174 51.58 -21.97 16.24
N PHE A 175 51.51 -20.68 15.86
CA PHE A 175 51.16 -20.26 14.50
C PHE A 175 52.22 -19.33 13.91
N ASP A 176 52.65 -19.58 12.67
CA ASP A 176 53.64 -18.73 12.00
C ASP A 176 53.03 -17.35 11.68
N ALA A 177 53.72 -16.27 12.05
CA ALA A 177 53.23 -14.91 11.90
C ALA A 177 54.15 -14.07 10.98
N GLU A 178 53.56 -13.40 9.98
CA GLU A 178 54.29 -12.56 9.03
C GLU A 178 53.70 -11.15 9.01
N LEU A 179 54.52 -10.13 9.28
CA LEU A 179 54.08 -8.74 9.27
C LEU A 179 53.76 -8.28 7.85
N ILE A 180 52.51 -7.88 7.59
CA ILE A 180 52.07 -7.44 6.25
C ILE A 180 52.15 -5.92 6.13
N GLU A 181 51.56 -5.19 7.08
CA GLU A 181 51.44 -3.73 7.01
C GLU A 181 51.29 -3.14 8.42
N SER A 182 51.84 -1.96 8.67
CA SER A 182 51.67 -1.23 9.93
C SER A 182 51.51 0.26 9.64
N ASN A 183 50.31 0.80 9.88
CA ASN A 183 49.96 2.18 9.54
C ASN A 183 49.56 2.96 10.79
N GLU A 184 49.94 4.25 10.86
CA GLU A 184 49.49 5.17 11.92
C GLU A 184 48.03 5.62 11.67
N LYS A 185 47.20 5.58 12.71
CA LYS A 185 45.81 6.05 12.63
C LYS A 185 45.77 7.56 12.90
N GLY A 186 45.40 8.36 11.89
CA GLY A 186 45.15 9.80 12.05
C GLY A 186 43.94 10.09 12.96
N PRO A 187 43.87 11.25 13.63
CA PRO A 187 42.83 11.52 14.62
C PRO A 187 41.44 11.71 13.96
N GLU A 188 40.50 10.84 14.34
CA GLU A 188 39.06 11.02 14.07
C GLU A 188 38.51 12.19 14.91
N ALA A 189 37.72 13.04 14.26
CA ALA A 189 37.10 14.23 14.85
C ALA A 189 36.18 13.88 16.03
N LYS A 190 36.55 14.29 17.25
CA LYS A 190 35.66 14.31 18.40
C LYS A 190 34.65 15.45 18.28
N ALA A 191 33.43 15.14 18.68
CA ALA A 191 32.28 16.04 18.78
C ALA A 191 32.58 17.35 19.54
N ALA A 192 32.06 18.45 18.99
CA ALA A 192 31.97 19.76 19.64
C ALA A 192 30.89 19.78 20.74
N PRO A 193 30.93 20.76 21.68
CA PRO A 193 30.31 20.67 23.00
C PRO A 193 28.81 20.99 23.00
N GLU A 194 28.19 20.68 24.14
CA GLU A 194 26.78 20.84 24.48
C GLU A 194 26.19 22.20 24.06
N GLY A 195 25.39 22.14 23.00
CA GLY A 195 24.35 23.10 22.67
C GLY A 195 23.08 22.31 22.40
N THR A 196 22.01 22.64 23.11
CA THR A 196 20.65 22.08 23.12
C THR A 196 20.30 21.26 21.86
N ARG A 197 20.53 19.95 21.89
CA ARG A 197 20.16 19.04 20.79
C ARG A 197 18.68 18.68 20.89
N THR A 198 17.90 19.22 19.97
CA THR A 198 16.57 18.72 19.62
C THR A 198 16.69 17.26 19.15
N ALA A 199 15.83 16.39 19.66
CA ALA A 199 15.84 14.95 19.40
C ALA A 199 15.73 14.65 17.89
N SER A 200 16.71 13.95 17.33
CA SER A 200 16.61 13.36 15.99
C SER A 200 15.86 12.05 16.09
N THR A 201 14.86 11.83 15.23
CA THR A 201 14.12 10.56 15.16
C THR A 201 14.72 9.70 14.06
N ALA A 202 14.75 8.38 14.23
CA ALA A 202 15.26 7.44 13.23
C ALA A 202 14.21 6.36 12.97
N THR A 203 13.98 6.05 11.70
CA THR A 203 13.10 4.97 11.25
C THR A 203 13.96 3.81 10.72
N THR A 204 14.05 2.74 11.51
CA THR A 204 14.78 1.52 11.16
C THR A 204 13.82 0.45 10.66
N THR A 205 14.13 -0.13 9.50
CA THR A 205 13.43 -1.28 8.93
C THR A 205 14.25 -2.54 9.13
N VAL A 206 13.66 -3.53 9.78
CA VAL A 206 14.28 -4.81 10.14
C VAL A 206 13.51 -5.94 9.44
N ALA A 207 14.20 -6.83 8.74
CA ALA A 207 13.66 -8.11 8.29
C ALA A 207 13.66 -9.09 9.45
N ILE A 208 12.55 -9.80 9.66
CA ILE A 208 12.39 -10.75 10.76
C ILE A 208 12.01 -12.11 10.18
N GLU A 209 12.92 -13.06 10.25
CA GLU A 209 12.72 -14.39 9.70
C GLU A 209 11.94 -15.29 10.67
N GLY A 210 11.08 -16.15 10.12
CA GLY A 210 10.32 -17.13 10.91
C GLY A 210 9.01 -16.62 11.50
N MET A 211 8.55 -15.42 11.13
CA MET A 211 7.21 -14.94 11.48
C MET A 211 6.13 -15.60 10.62
N THR A 212 5.35 -16.52 11.20
CA THR A 212 4.34 -17.29 10.43
C THR A 212 2.90 -16.95 10.78
N CYS A 213 2.65 -16.28 11.91
CA CYS A 213 1.30 -15.98 12.36
C CYS A 213 1.19 -14.72 13.23
N GLY A 214 -0.06 -14.32 13.54
CA GLY A 214 -0.37 -13.19 14.42
C GLY A 214 0.24 -13.28 15.81
N ALA A 215 0.34 -14.50 16.37
CA ALA A 215 0.98 -14.71 17.66
C ALA A 215 2.49 -14.40 17.64
N CYS A 216 3.21 -14.75 16.57
CA CYS A 216 4.63 -14.40 16.40
C CYS A 216 4.83 -12.89 16.45
N THR A 217 4.03 -12.16 15.69
CA THR A 217 4.10 -10.69 15.67
C THR A 217 3.72 -10.06 17.00
N SER A 218 2.76 -10.63 17.74
CA SER A 218 2.41 -10.13 19.08
C SER A 218 3.52 -10.38 20.10
N ALA A 219 4.22 -11.52 19.98
CA ALA A 219 5.40 -11.81 20.81
C ALA A 219 6.54 -10.82 20.56
N VAL A 220 6.75 -10.40 19.31
CA VAL A 220 7.70 -9.34 18.97
C VAL A 220 7.20 -7.97 19.45
N GLU A 221 5.94 -7.59 19.18
CA GLU A 221 5.35 -6.31 19.64
C GLU A 221 5.45 -6.14 21.16
N GLU A 222 5.26 -7.21 21.92
CA GLU A 222 5.40 -7.22 23.37
C GLU A 222 6.86 -7.02 23.84
N GLY A 223 7.83 -7.22 22.95
CA GLY A 223 9.25 -6.84 23.13
C GLY A 223 9.44 -5.35 23.23
N PHE A 224 8.60 -4.60 22.53
CA PHE A 224 8.74 -3.18 22.32
C PHE A 224 7.78 -2.34 23.17
N LYS A 225 6.84 -2.96 23.90
CA LYS A 225 5.95 -2.25 24.82
C LYS A 225 6.73 -1.60 25.96
N ASN A 226 6.46 -0.32 26.21
CA ASN A 226 7.04 0.48 27.30
C ASN A 226 8.56 0.69 27.25
N LEU A 227 9.20 0.54 26.07
CA LEU A 227 10.62 0.86 25.91
C LEU A 227 10.84 2.38 25.80
N ALA A 228 11.78 2.90 26.59
CA ALA A 228 12.22 4.29 26.50
C ALA A 228 12.93 4.54 25.16
N GLY A 229 12.45 5.52 24.40
CA GLY A 229 13.00 5.86 23.08
C GLY A 229 12.25 5.28 21.89
N LEU A 230 11.24 4.43 22.08
CA LEU A 230 10.37 3.96 21.00
C LEU A 230 9.23 4.95 20.77
N LEU A 231 9.06 5.43 19.53
CA LEU A 231 7.95 6.32 19.15
C LEU A 231 6.84 5.55 18.45
N ARG A 232 7.20 4.72 17.46
CA ARG A 232 6.25 3.93 16.68
C ARG A 232 6.85 2.58 16.34
N PHE A 233 6.06 1.52 16.50
CA PHE A 233 6.42 0.17 16.11
C PHE A 233 5.33 -0.37 15.20
N ASN A 234 5.70 -0.79 13.99
CA ASN A 234 4.79 -1.42 13.05
C ASN A 234 5.43 -2.69 12.50
N ILE A 235 4.69 -3.80 12.51
CA ILE A 235 5.19 -5.09 12.06
C ILE A 235 4.25 -5.67 11.00
N SER A 236 4.80 -5.92 9.81
CA SER A 236 4.08 -6.52 8.71
C SER A 236 4.42 -8.00 8.65
N LEU A 237 3.43 -8.84 8.98
CA LEU A 237 3.54 -10.30 8.80
C LEU A 237 3.72 -10.65 7.31
N LEU A 238 3.04 -9.92 6.43
CA LEU A 238 3.05 -10.19 4.99
C LEU A 238 4.41 -9.90 4.36
N ALA A 239 5.11 -8.88 4.86
CA ALA A 239 6.42 -8.49 4.35
C ALA A 239 7.58 -9.10 5.13
N GLU A 240 7.31 -9.88 6.19
CA GLU A 240 8.31 -10.38 7.15
C GLU A 240 9.26 -9.28 7.65
N ARG A 241 8.71 -8.08 7.92
CA ARG A 241 9.48 -6.87 8.27
C ARG A 241 8.83 -6.08 9.39
N ALA A 242 9.64 -5.45 10.22
CA ALA A 242 9.23 -4.41 11.17
C ALA A 242 9.80 -3.05 10.77
N VAL A 243 8.98 -2.01 10.85
CA VAL A 243 9.35 -0.60 10.68
C VAL A 243 9.21 0.08 12.03
N ILE A 244 10.31 0.63 12.52
CA ILE A 244 10.46 1.04 13.91
C ILE A 244 11.00 2.45 13.94
N THR A 245 10.17 3.40 14.35
CA THR A 245 10.57 4.78 14.57
C THR A 245 10.98 4.95 16.03
N HIS A 246 12.23 5.33 16.24
CA HIS A 246 12.86 5.41 17.55
C HIS A 246 13.79 6.62 17.67
N ASP A 247 14.09 7.02 18.90
CA ASP A 247 15.14 7.96 19.24
C ASP A 247 16.47 7.18 19.28
N PRO A 248 17.40 7.40 18.33
CA PRO A 248 18.65 6.66 18.23
C PRO A 248 19.58 6.90 19.44
N ALA A 249 19.38 7.98 20.20
CA ALA A 249 20.16 8.22 21.42
C ALA A 249 19.72 7.31 22.59
N LYS A 250 18.47 6.82 22.58
CA LYS A 250 17.91 5.99 23.66
C LYS A 250 17.76 4.52 23.27
N LEU A 251 17.44 4.26 22.00
CA LEU A 251 17.26 2.93 21.46
C LEU A 251 18.07 2.83 20.16
N ALA A 252 19.21 2.14 20.19
CA ALA A 252 20.05 1.94 19.01
C ALA A 252 19.46 0.84 18.08
N ALA A 253 19.74 0.93 16.79
CA ALA A 253 19.24 -0.02 15.79
C ALA A 253 19.70 -1.48 16.04
N ASP A 254 20.92 -1.67 16.56
CA ASP A 254 21.43 -3.00 16.90
C ASP A 254 20.67 -3.61 18.09
N LYS A 255 20.36 -2.78 19.09
CA LYS A 255 19.56 -3.17 20.25
C LYS A 255 18.14 -3.58 19.87
N ILE A 256 17.58 -2.97 18.83
CA ILE A 256 16.29 -3.38 18.27
C ILE A 256 16.37 -4.81 17.72
N THR A 257 17.45 -5.14 17.03
CA THR A 257 17.68 -6.49 16.49
C THR A 257 17.83 -7.49 17.63
N GLU A 258 18.63 -7.17 18.64
CA GLU A 258 18.80 -7.96 19.87
C GLU A 258 17.47 -8.23 20.59
N ILE A 259 16.60 -7.21 20.74
CA ILE A 259 15.27 -7.38 21.36
C ILE A 259 14.40 -8.36 20.56
N ILE A 260 14.51 -8.37 19.22
CA ILE A 260 13.76 -9.29 18.37
C ILE A 260 14.32 -10.72 18.49
N GLU A 261 15.65 -10.86 18.52
CA GLU A 261 16.36 -12.13 18.72
C GLU A 261 16.12 -12.74 20.10
N ASP A 262 16.02 -11.92 21.15
CA ASP A 262 15.66 -12.33 22.51
C ASP A 262 14.24 -12.90 22.59
N ARG A 263 13.35 -12.46 21.68
CA ARG A 263 12.01 -13.07 21.51
C ARG A 263 12.05 -14.32 20.64
N GLY A 264 13.24 -14.72 20.18
CA GLY A 264 13.54 -15.93 19.45
C GLY A 264 13.43 -15.79 17.93
N PHE A 265 13.30 -14.59 17.39
CA PHE A 265 13.18 -14.39 15.94
C PHE A 265 14.50 -13.87 15.36
N ASP A 266 14.98 -14.50 14.30
CA ASP A 266 16.20 -14.04 13.62
C ASP A 266 15.89 -12.70 12.94
N ALA A 267 16.72 -11.68 13.18
CA ALA A 267 16.47 -10.32 12.72
C ALA A 267 17.67 -9.75 11.95
N LYS A 268 17.40 -9.04 10.87
CA LYS A 268 18.41 -8.39 10.04
C LYS A 268 18.00 -6.98 9.68
N ILE A 269 18.81 -5.99 10.03
CA ILE A 269 18.57 -4.60 9.66
C ILE A 269 18.67 -4.47 8.13
N LEU A 270 17.62 -3.96 7.49
CA LEU A 270 17.60 -3.69 6.05
C LEU A 270 18.03 -2.24 5.76
N SER A 271 17.51 -1.29 6.55
CA SER A 271 17.80 0.13 6.40
C SER A 271 17.54 0.87 7.71
N THR A 272 18.29 1.95 7.94
CA THR A 272 18.03 2.93 9.00
C THR A 272 18.03 4.30 8.35
N THR A 273 16.87 4.95 8.33
CA THR A 273 16.70 6.30 7.81
C THR A 273 16.59 7.26 8.99
N PHE A 274 17.37 8.33 9.02
CA PHE A 274 17.26 9.34 10.06
C PHE A 274 16.25 10.40 9.59
N ASP A 275 15.16 10.55 10.33
CA ASP A 275 14.25 11.69 10.21
C ASP A 275 14.94 12.88 10.89
N SER A 276 15.88 13.51 10.18
CA SER A 276 16.21 14.90 10.51
C SER A 276 15.01 15.75 10.10
N LEU A 277 14.73 16.80 10.90
CA LEU A 277 13.78 17.87 10.60
C LEU A 277 14.19 18.71 9.37
N ASP A 278 14.89 18.11 8.41
CA ASP A 278 15.36 18.69 7.16
C ASP A 278 14.33 18.54 6.03
N GLN A 279 13.03 18.43 6.33
CA GLN A 279 12.04 18.84 5.32
C GLN A 279 12.11 20.36 5.01
N ALA A 280 12.91 21.12 5.77
CA ALA A 280 13.29 22.49 5.44
C ALA A 280 14.51 22.59 4.49
N SER A 281 15.31 21.53 4.34
CA SER A 281 16.50 21.51 3.48
C SER A 281 16.22 20.56 2.32
N GLY A 282 15.97 21.08 1.10
CA GLY A 282 15.45 20.35 -0.05
C GLY A 282 16.33 19.24 -0.66
N THR A 283 17.00 18.40 0.14
CA THR A 283 17.79 17.23 -0.25
C THR A 283 16.97 15.95 -0.21
N SER A 284 16.98 15.16 -1.30
CA SER A 284 16.40 13.82 -1.39
C SER A 284 17.48 12.77 -1.62
N THR A 285 17.26 11.54 -1.17
CA THR A 285 18.14 10.41 -1.47
C THR A 285 17.45 9.50 -2.48
N ALA A 286 18.16 9.17 -3.56
CA ALA A 286 17.71 8.29 -4.63
C ALA A 286 18.65 7.08 -4.76
N GLN A 287 18.08 5.88 -4.82
CA GLN A 287 18.82 4.64 -5.05
C GLN A 287 18.66 4.21 -6.51
N PHE A 288 19.76 3.77 -7.12
CA PHE A 288 19.82 3.23 -8.47
C PHE A 288 20.49 1.86 -8.44
N LYS A 289 19.99 0.93 -9.26
CA LYS A 289 20.65 -0.32 -9.56
C LYS A 289 21.47 -0.13 -10.82
N ILE A 290 22.78 -0.29 -10.69
CA ILE A 290 23.71 -0.13 -11.80
C ILE A 290 23.99 -1.48 -12.43
N TYR A 291 23.92 -1.54 -13.75
CA TYR A 291 24.28 -2.69 -14.56
C TYR A 291 25.56 -2.40 -15.35
N GLY A 292 26.47 -3.38 -15.41
CA GLY A 292 27.73 -3.28 -16.14
C GLY A 292 28.96 -2.85 -15.32
N THR A 293 28.86 -2.74 -13.98
CA THR A 293 30.02 -2.46 -13.11
C THR A 293 30.62 -3.75 -12.56
N LEU A 294 31.94 -3.94 -12.70
CA LEU A 294 32.67 -5.11 -12.18
C LEU A 294 33.87 -4.77 -11.29
N ASP A 295 34.36 -3.51 -11.29
CA ASP A 295 35.62 -3.13 -10.60
C ASP A 295 35.49 -1.94 -9.62
N ALA A 296 36.25 -1.99 -8.52
CA ALA A 296 36.26 -0.94 -7.50
C ALA A 296 36.79 0.42 -8.00
N ALA A 297 37.70 0.43 -8.98
CA ALA A 297 38.20 1.65 -9.59
C ALA A 297 37.14 2.37 -10.44
N ALA A 298 36.34 1.59 -11.18
CA ALA A 298 35.20 2.07 -11.96
C ALA A 298 34.07 2.64 -11.08
N ALA A 299 33.85 2.03 -9.90
CA ALA A 299 32.89 2.55 -8.93
C ALA A 299 33.31 3.92 -8.39
N LYS A 300 34.58 4.08 -8.02
CA LYS A 300 35.10 5.34 -7.49
C LYS A 300 35.06 6.46 -8.54
N SER A 301 35.41 6.18 -9.79
CA SER A 301 35.35 7.19 -10.86
C SER A 301 33.92 7.66 -11.14
N LEU A 302 32.94 6.75 -11.04
CA LEU A 302 31.53 7.09 -11.17
C LEU A 302 31.04 7.94 -9.98
N GLU A 303 31.41 7.58 -8.75
CA GLU A 303 31.09 8.37 -7.55
C GLU A 303 31.65 9.79 -7.63
N GLU A 304 32.91 9.95 -8.05
CA GLU A 304 33.55 11.26 -8.24
C GLU A 304 32.83 12.10 -9.29
N ARG A 305 32.45 11.49 -10.43
CA ARG A 305 31.73 12.19 -11.51
C ARG A 305 30.32 12.59 -11.10
N LEU A 306 29.61 11.76 -10.35
CA LEU A 306 28.28 12.08 -9.84
C LEU A 306 28.32 13.15 -8.75
N THR A 307 29.33 13.12 -7.88
CA THR A 307 29.53 14.16 -6.85
C THR A 307 29.95 15.50 -7.48
N ALA A 308 30.54 15.48 -8.68
CA ALA A 308 30.85 16.70 -9.44
C ALA A 308 29.61 17.36 -10.09
N LEU A 309 28.45 16.68 -10.13
CA LEU A 309 27.22 17.28 -10.65
C LEU A 309 26.68 18.35 -9.68
N PRO A 310 26.19 19.49 -10.20
CA PRO A 310 25.63 20.53 -9.36
C PRO A 310 24.43 20.01 -8.59
N GLY A 311 24.38 20.20 -7.27
CA GLY A 311 23.27 19.75 -6.45
C GLY A 311 23.32 18.28 -6.02
N VAL A 312 24.36 17.51 -6.33
CA VAL A 312 24.61 16.19 -5.71
C VAL A 312 25.51 16.37 -4.50
N ASN A 313 25.02 16.01 -3.31
CA ASN A 313 25.76 16.14 -2.05
C ASN A 313 26.68 14.93 -1.79
N SER A 314 26.23 13.73 -2.18
CA SER A 314 27.02 12.50 -2.02
C SER A 314 26.52 11.40 -2.96
N ALA A 315 27.44 10.64 -3.56
CA ALA A 315 27.13 9.42 -4.30
C ALA A 315 27.98 8.26 -3.74
N ARG A 316 27.35 7.11 -3.44
CA ARG A 316 28.03 5.89 -2.97
C ARG A 316 27.51 4.65 -3.68
N LEU A 317 28.41 3.84 -4.23
CA LEU A 317 28.11 2.59 -4.94
C LEU A 317 28.52 1.37 -4.09
N ALA A 318 27.52 0.63 -3.61
CA ALA A 318 27.72 -0.65 -2.95
C ALA A 318 27.91 -1.77 -4.00
N LEU A 319 29.16 -2.14 -4.26
CA LEU A 319 29.55 -3.17 -5.23
C LEU A 319 28.87 -4.54 -4.98
N SER A 320 28.69 -4.93 -3.71
CA SER A 320 28.08 -6.22 -3.34
C SER A 320 26.61 -6.36 -3.76
N THR A 321 25.91 -5.23 -3.93
CA THR A 321 24.49 -5.20 -4.30
C THR A 321 24.24 -4.49 -5.63
N SER A 322 25.30 -4.00 -6.28
CA SER A 322 25.26 -3.13 -7.46
C SER A 322 24.31 -1.95 -7.28
N ARG A 323 24.28 -1.36 -6.07
CA ARG A 323 23.38 -0.25 -5.69
C ARG A 323 24.13 1.05 -5.49
N LEU A 324 23.78 2.07 -6.27
CA LEU A 324 24.22 3.44 -6.12
C LEU A 324 23.20 4.22 -5.28
N THR A 325 23.65 4.86 -4.21
CA THR A 325 22.84 5.77 -3.39
C THR A 325 23.34 7.19 -3.62
N VAL A 326 22.47 8.06 -4.13
CA VAL A 326 22.79 9.46 -4.44
C VAL A 326 21.89 10.38 -3.62
N THR A 327 22.49 11.22 -2.79
CA THR A 327 21.80 12.31 -2.09
C THR A 327 21.96 13.58 -2.91
N HIS A 328 20.86 14.17 -3.34
CA HIS A 328 20.84 15.32 -4.26
C HIS A 328 19.72 16.31 -3.92
N LEU A 329 19.81 17.52 -4.46
CA LEU A 329 18.76 18.55 -4.42
C LEU A 329 17.88 18.41 -5.66
N PRO A 330 16.61 17.94 -5.57
CA PRO A 330 15.74 17.72 -6.73
C PRO A 330 15.50 18.98 -7.57
N ASN A 331 15.55 20.15 -6.94
CA ASN A 331 15.33 21.44 -7.58
C ASN A 331 16.49 21.86 -8.51
N VAL A 332 17.67 21.27 -8.37
CA VAL A 332 18.88 21.63 -9.15
C VAL A 332 19.20 20.53 -10.16
N THR A 333 19.21 19.27 -9.73
CA THR A 333 19.52 18.12 -10.59
C THR A 333 18.48 17.05 -10.36
N GLY A 334 17.59 16.84 -11.33
CA GLY A 334 16.58 15.78 -11.23
C GLY A 334 17.15 14.39 -11.56
N LEU A 335 16.37 13.34 -11.26
CA LEU A 335 16.75 11.94 -11.47
C LEU A 335 17.22 11.64 -12.90
N ARG A 336 16.64 12.30 -13.91
CA ARG A 336 17.01 12.16 -15.33
C ARG A 336 18.46 12.52 -15.59
N ALA A 337 18.92 13.65 -15.05
CA ALA A 337 20.29 14.11 -15.24
C ALA A 337 21.31 13.17 -14.57
N ILE A 338 20.93 12.55 -13.44
CA ILE A 338 21.74 11.53 -12.77
C ILE A 338 21.84 10.28 -13.65
N VAL A 339 20.72 9.80 -14.19
CA VAL A 339 20.71 8.63 -15.09
C VAL A 339 21.52 8.91 -16.35
N GLU A 340 21.33 10.05 -17.01
CA GLU A 340 22.10 10.45 -18.18
C GLU A 340 23.60 10.57 -17.88
N ALA A 341 23.99 11.04 -16.69
CA ALA A 341 25.38 11.08 -16.26
C ALA A 341 25.98 9.67 -16.04
N VAL A 342 25.18 8.74 -15.49
CA VAL A 342 25.60 7.33 -15.36
C VAL A 342 25.73 6.68 -16.75
N GLU A 343 24.79 6.93 -17.65
CA GLU A 343 24.78 6.43 -19.04
C GLU A 343 25.94 6.98 -19.86
N SER A 344 26.25 8.28 -19.72
CA SER A 344 27.43 8.89 -20.36
C SER A 344 28.76 8.29 -19.89
N SER A 345 28.75 7.61 -18.75
CA SER A 345 29.89 6.89 -18.21
C SER A 345 29.99 5.44 -18.69
N GLY A 346 29.06 4.99 -19.54
CA GLY A 346 29.02 3.65 -20.12
C GLY A 346 28.27 2.62 -19.28
N TYR A 347 27.54 3.04 -18.23
CA TYR A 347 26.78 2.15 -17.35
C TYR A 347 25.27 2.38 -17.48
N ASN A 348 24.48 1.32 -17.28
CA ASN A 348 23.03 1.46 -17.26
C ASN A 348 22.55 1.62 -15.81
N ALA A 349 21.73 2.63 -15.55
CA ALA A 349 21.10 2.87 -14.25
C ALA A 349 19.59 2.67 -14.34
N LEU A 350 19.05 1.80 -13.48
CA LEU A 350 17.62 1.70 -13.23
C LEU A 350 17.35 2.28 -11.85
N VAL A 351 16.31 3.09 -11.68
CA VAL A 351 15.92 3.60 -10.36
C VAL A 351 15.53 2.39 -9.50
N ALA A 352 16.26 2.17 -8.40
CA ALA A 352 16.01 1.08 -7.46
C ALA A 352 14.97 1.47 -6.40
N ASP A 353 14.73 2.78 -6.24
CA ASP A 353 13.67 3.32 -5.40
C ASP A 353 12.30 3.19 -6.05
N ASN A 354 11.81 1.97 -6.26
CA ASN A 354 10.37 1.85 -6.50
C ASN A 354 9.71 0.58 -5.97
N ASP A 355 8.67 0.84 -5.18
CA ASP A 355 7.66 -0.09 -4.73
C ASP A 355 6.94 -0.78 -5.90
N ASP A 356 7.02 -0.27 -7.14
CA ASP A 356 6.37 -0.83 -8.33
C ASP A 356 6.98 -2.17 -8.79
N ASN A 357 8.31 -2.26 -8.86
CA ASN A 357 8.98 -3.54 -9.09
C ASN A 357 8.78 -4.47 -7.88
N SER A 358 8.75 -3.90 -6.67
CA SER A 358 8.47 -4.67 -5.46
C SER A 358 7.05 -5.25 -5.46
N ALA A 359 6.04 -4.53 -5.96
CA ALA A 359 4.65 -4.95 -5.96
C ALA A 359 4.34 -5.94 -7.09
N GLN A 360 4.98 -5.80 -8.26
CA GLN A 360 4.94 -6.85 -9.28
C GLN A 360 5.66 -8.11 -8.79
N LEU A 361 6.83 -7.98 -8.17
CA LEU A 361 7.54 -9.11 -7.56
C LEU A 361 6.73 -9.72 -6.40
N GLU A 362 6.02 -8.92 -5.61
CA GLU A 362 5.17 -9.38 -4.51
C GLU A 362 3.92 -10.09 -5.05
N SER A 363 3.30 -9.58 -6.12
CA SER A 363 2.18 -10.23 -6.82
C SER A 363 2.61 -11.56 -7.45
N LEU A 364 3.80 -11.61 -8.04
CA LEU A 364 4.40 -12.83 -8.58
C LEU A 364 4.79 -13.82 -7.47
N ALA A 365 5.36 -13.34 -6.37
CA ALA A 365 5.69 -14.15 -5.19
C ALA A 365 4.43 -14.76 -4.56
N LYS A 366 3.36 -13.97 -4.41
CA LYS A 366 2.05 -14.45 -3.94
C LYS A 366 1.44 -15.47 -4.89
N THR A 367 1.57 -15.27 -6.21
CA THR A 367 1.10 -16.24 -7.21
C THR A 367 1.89 -17.55 -7.14
N ARG A 368 3.21 -17.46 -6.94
CA ARG A 368 4.09 -18.62 -6.71
C ARG A 368 3.68 -19.36 -5.43
N GLU A 369 3.43 -18.65 -4.34
CA GLU A 369 3.00 -19.24 -3.07
C GLU A 369 1.67 -20.00 -3.22
N ILE A 370 0.68 -19.42 -3.92
CA ILE A 370 -0.60 -20.09 -4.22
C ILE A 370 -0.38 -21.37 -5.02
N ASN A 371 0.52 -21.34 -6.01
CA ASN A 371 0.86 -22.52 -6.81
C ASN A 371 1.62 -23.58 -6.00
N GLU A 372 2.48 -23.18 -5.07
CA GLU A 372 3.16 -24.10 -4.16
C GLU A 372 2.16 -24.83 -3.26
N TRP A 373 1.21 -24.12 -2.65
CA TRP A 373 0.16 -24.73 -1.84
C TRP A 373 -0.79 -25.59 -2.68
N ARG A 374 -1.09 -25.17 -3.91
CA ARG A 374 -1.86 -25.99 -4.86
C ARG A 374 -1.15 -27.30 -5.18
N ARG A 375 0.15 -27.24 -5.47
CA ARG A 375 0.99 -28.42 -5.76
C ARG A 375 1.10 -29.32 -4.53
N ALA A 376 1.32 -28.74 -3.35
CA ALA A 376 1.34 -29.49 -2.09
C ALA A 376 0.01 -30.19 -1.84
N PHE A 377 -1.13 -29.53 -2.04
CA PHE A 377 -2.44 -30.15 -1.94
C PHE A 377 -2.61 -31.29 -2.95
N GLN A 378 -2.28 -31.07 -4.22
CA GLN A 378 -2.38 -32.09 -5.27
C GLN A 378 -1.53 -33.34 -4.95
N ILE A 379 -0.28 -33.15 -4.51
CA ILE A 379 0.61 -34.25 -4.10
C ILE A 379 0.04 -34.94 -2.85
N SER A 380 -0.43 -34.19 -1.85
CA SER A 380 -1.03 -34.80 -0.64
C SER A 380 -2.26 -35.64 -0.99
N ALA A 381 -3.12 -35.13 -1.88
CA ALA A 381 -4.37 -35.77 -2.29
C ALA A 381 -4.09 -37.03 -3.13
N SER A 382 -3.07 -37.01 -4.00
CA SER A 382 -2.71 -38.19 -4.78
C SER A 382 -2.27 -39.38 -3.94
N PHE A 383 -1.73 -39.14 -2.74
CA PHE A 383 -1.38 -40.19 -1.78
C PHE A 383 -2.49 -40.48 -0.76
N ALA A 384 -3.23 -39.46 -0.31
CA ALA A 384 -4.32 -39.63 0.67
C ALA A 384 -5.56 -40.35 0.11
N VAL A 385 -5.92 -40.11 -1.16
CA VAL A 385 -7.09 -40.77 -1.79
C VAL A 385 -6.91 -42.28 -1.90
N PRO A 386 -5.76 -42.82 -2.37
CA PRO A 386 -5.51 -44.25 -2.31
C PRO A 386 -5.57 -44.84 -0.89
N VAL A 387 -5.02 -44.14 0.10
CA VAL A 387 -5.11 -44.58 1.51
C VAL A 387 -6.57 -44.63 1.98
N LEU A 388 -7.39 -43.64 1.63
CA LEU A 388 -8.84 -43.63 1.89
C LEU A 388 -9.53 -44.86 1.26
N ILE A 389 -9.19 -45.15 0.01
CA ILE A 389 -9.81 -46.24 -0.75
C ILE A 389 -9.47 -47.60 -0.11
N ILE A 390 -8.20 -47.80 0.26
CA ILE A 390 -7.70 -49.06 0.84
C ILE A 390 -8.21 -49.26 2.28
N SER A 391 -8.20 -48.21 3.10
CA SER A 391 -8.58 -48.30 4.51
C SER A 391 -10.09 -48.36 4.73
N MET A 392 -10.91 -47.74 3.87
CA MET A 392 -12.35 -47.57 4.13
C MET A 392 -13.25 -48.04 2.98
N VAL A 393 -12.99 -47.63 1.73
CA VAL A 393 -13.93 -47.86 0.61
C VAL A 393 -13.96 -49.32 0.17
N ILE A 394 -12.80 -49.96 0.01
CA ILE A 394 -12.71 -51.35 -0.42
C ILE A 394 -13.35 -52.31 0.61
N PRO A 395 -13.06 -52.21 1.92
CA PRO A 395 -13.69 -53.06 2.94
C PRO A 395 -15.22 -52.93 3.02
N MET A 396 -15.76 -51.74 2.72
CA MET A 396 -17.20 -51.45 2.84
C MET A 396 -17.99 -51.73 1.55
N CYS A 397 -17.45 -51.38 0.38
CA CYS A 397 -18.19 -51.47 -0.90
C CYS A 397 -17.90 -52.75 -1.70
N ALA A 398 -16.75 -53.39 -1.51
CA ALA A 398 -16.37 -54.59 -2.26
C ALA A 398 -15.52 -55.56 -1.40
N PRO A 399 -16.14 -56.29 -0.45
CA PRO A 399 -15.44 -57.23 0.42
C PRO A 399 -14.69 -58.34 -0.35
N ALA A 400 -15.15 -58.66 -1.57
CA ALA A 400 -14.54 -59.66 -2.44
C ALA A 400 -13.21 -59.21 -3.10
N LEU A 401 -12.90 -57.90 -3.09
CA LEU A 401 -11.69 -57.31 -3.67
C LEU A 401 -10.74 -56.78 -2.58
N ASP A 402 -10.91 -57.18 -1.31
CA ASP A 402 -10.05 -56.73 -0.21
C ASP A 402 -8.67 -57.41 -0.24
N PHE A 403 -7.81 -56.94 -1.15
CA PHE A 403 -6.38 -57.28 -1.18
C PHE A 403 -5.66 -56.88 0.12
N GLY A 404 -6.26 -55.98 0.91
CA GLY A 404 -5.74 -55.56 2.22
C GLY A 404 -5.81 -56.64 3.29
N SER A 405 -6.66 -57.67 3.11
CA SER A 405 -6.80 -58.80 4.03
C SER A 405 -5.76 -59.92 3.83
N ILE A 406 -4.89 -59.79 2.82
CA ILE A 406 -3.80 -60.74 2.53
C ILE A 406 -2.74 -60.66 3.64
N ARG A 407 -2.49 -61.79 4.31
CA ARG A 407 -1.50 -61.91 5.39
C ARG A 407 -0.12 -62.22 4.80
N LEU A 408 0.85 -61.33 5.00
CA LEU A 408 2.25 -61.55 4.62
C LEU A 408 3.01 -62.30 5.73
N TYR A 409 2.73 -61.95 6.98
CA TYR A 409 3.29 -62.53 8.19
C TYR A 409 2.19 -62.58 9.27
N PRO A 410 2.23 -63.50 10.27
CA PRO A 410 1.29 -63.48 11.38
C PRO A 410 1.18 -62.08 12.02
N GLY A 411 0.00 -61.47 11.96
CA GLY A 411 -0.26 -60.12 12.49
C GLY A 411 0.06 -58.96 11.55
N LEU A 412 0.63 -59.21 10.36
CA LEU A 412 0.99 -58.18 9.36
C LEU A 412 0.22 -58.35 8.05
N TYR A 413 -0.55 -57.33 7.69
CA TYR A 413 -1.44 -57.32 6.54
C TYR A 413 -0.89 -56.43 5.42
N LEU A 414 -1.04 -56.87 4.17
CA LEU A 414 -0.54 -56.14 2.99
C LEU A 414 -1.13 -54.73 2.89
N GLY A 415 -2.40 -54.56 3.23
CA GLY A 415 -3.08 -53.26 3.19
C GLY A 415 -2.46 -52.23 4.15
N ASP A 416 -2.08 -52.64 5.36
CA ASP A 416 -1.50 -51.75 6.37
C ASP A 416 -0.08 -51.29 6.00
N ILE A 417 0.71 -52.16 5.36
CA ILE A 417 2.05 -51.80 4.84
C ILE A 417 1.93 -50.79 3.69
N ILE A 418 0.99 -51.01 2.76
CA ILE A 418 0.76 -50.08 1.65
C ILE A 418 0.32 -48.72 2.21
N CYS A 419 -0.60 -48.70 3.20
CA CYS A 419 -1.00 -47.48 3.88
C CYS A 419 0.18 -46.77 4.57
N LEU A 420 1.07 -47.51 5.25
CA LEU A 420 2.28 -46.95 5.86
C LEU A 420 3.20 -46.29 4.81
N VAL A 421 3.49 -46.99 3.70
CA VAL A 421 4.37 -46.49 2.63
C VAL A 421 3.79 -45.24 1.97
N LEU A 422 2.48 -45.22 1.69
CA LEU A 422 1.80 -44.06 1.11
C LEU A 422 1.72 -42.88 2.08
N THR A 423 1.72 -43.13 3.39
CA THR A 423 1.62 -42.09 4.42
C THR A 423 2.94 -41.37 4.68
N ILE A 424 4.08 -42.05 4.55
CA ILE A 424 5.42 -41.48 4.84
C ILE A 424 5.72 -40.20 4.03
N PRO A 425 5.53 -40.15 2.69
CA PRO A 425 5.77 -38.93 1.91
C PRO A 425 4.86 -37.76 2.30
N VAL A 426 3.63 -38.04 2.72
CA VAL A 426 2.69 -37.00 3.17
C VAL A 426 3.09 -36.48 4.54
N GLN A 427 3.40 -37.37 5.49
CA GLN A 427 3.75 -37.04 6.87
C GLN A 427 5.09 -36.28 6.98
N PHE A 428 6.15 -36.79 6.35
CA PHE A 428 7.50 -36.22 6.50
C PHE A 428 7.95 -35.38 5.30
N GLY A 429 7.29 -35.48 4.14
CA GLY A 429 7.57 -34.61 3.00
C GLY A 429 6.80 -33.29 3.10
N ILE A 430 5.48 -33.34 2.90
CA ILE A 430 4.62 -32.15 2.96
C ILE A 430 4.48 -31.67 4.40
N GLY A 431 4.31 -32.60 5.34
CA GLY A 431 4.18 -32.29 6.76
C GLY A 431 5.40 -31.62 7.39
N LYS A 432 6.60 -31.75 6.79
CA LYS A 432 7.84 -31.08 7.26
C LYS A 432 7.64 -29.58 7.49
N ARG A 433 6.87 -28.91 6.64
CA ARG A 433 6.56 -27.48 6.78
C ARG A 433 5.87 -27.18 8.10
N PHE A 434 4.90 -28.01 8.49
CA PHE A 434 4.19 -27.88 9.77
C PHE A 434 5.08 -28.27 10.95
N TYR A 435 5.94 -29.27 10.83
CA TYR A 435 6.90 -29.63 11.89
C TYR A 435 7.87 -28.48 12.20
N VAL A 436 8.45 -27.85 11.18
CA VAL A 436 9.38 -26.72 11.38
C VAL A 436 8.64 -25.54 12.01
N SER A 437 7.47 -25.17 11.50
CA SER A 437 6.66 -24.07 12.04
C SER A 437 6.21 -24.34 13.48
N GLY A 438 5.69 -25.54 13.76
CA GLY A 438 5.25 -25.95 15.09
C GLY A 438 6.39 -25.99 16.11
N TRP A 439 7.57 -26.46 15.71
CA TRP A 439 8.76 -26.47 16.58
C TRP A 439 9.23 -25.05 16.93
N LYS A 440 9.31 -24.16 15.93
CA LYS A 440 9.62 -22.74 16.16
C LYS A 440 8.61 -22.11 17.13
N SER A 441 7.32 -22.25 16.84
CA SER A 441 6.21 -21.77 17.68
C SER A 441 6.29 -22.26 19.14
N LEU A 442 6.66 -23.51 19.36
CA LEU A 442 6.85 -24.07 20.70
C LEU A 442 8.06 -23.46 21.42
N LYS A 443 9.18 -23.24 20.69
CA LYS A 443 10.37 -22.55 21.23
C LYS A 443 10.05 -21.11 21.66
N HIS A 444 9.15 -20.43 20.96
CA HIS A 444 8.73 -19.06 21.27
C HIS A 444 7.62 -18.95 22.32
N GLY A 445 7.25 -20.04 23.00
CA GLY A 445 6.24 -20.02 24.07
C GLY A 445 4.81 -19.68 23.63
N SER A 446 4.54 -19.68 22.32
CA SER A 446 3.24 -19.33 21.74
C SER A 446 2.73 -20.50 20.88
N PRO A 447 2.07 -21.52 21.47
CA PRO A 447 1.65 -22.70 20.73
C PRO A 447 0.59 -22.34 19.68
N THR A 448 0.93 -22.54 18.41
CA THR A 448 0.09 -22.21 17.26
C THR A 448 -0.72 -23.42 16.77
N MET A 449 -1.59 -23.17 15.79
CA MET A 449 -2.34 -24.22 15.08
C MET A 449 -1.46 -25.37 14.59
N ASP A 450 -0.27 -25.05 14.08
CA ASP A 450 0.65 -26.05 13.52
C ASP A 450 1.12 -27.04 14.60
N VAL A 451 1.18 -26.64 15.88
CA VAL A 451 1.50 -27.52 17.01
C VAL A 451 0.42 -28.59 17.19
N LEU A 452 -0.87 -28.21 17.14
CA LEU A 452 -1.99 -29.18 17.24
C LEU A 452 -1.99 -30.16 16.07
N VAL A 453 -1.73 -29.65 14.86
CA VAL A 453 -1.67 -30.47 13.64
C VAL A 453 -0.53 -31.48 13.73
N VAL A 454 0.67 -31.02 14.09
CA VAL A 454 1.85 -31.87 14.24
C VAL A 454 1.62 -32.91 15.33
N LEU A 455 1.07 -32.52 16.49
CA LEU A 455 0.78 -33.45 17.57
C LEU A 455 -0.25 -34.51 17.15
N GLY A 456 -1.37 -34.09 16.57
CA GLY A 456 -2.46 -35.00 16.17
C GLY A 456 -2.03 -35.99 15.08
N THR A 457 -1.36 -35.51 14.02
CA THR A 457 -0.88 -36.36 12.92
C THR A 457 0.26 -37.28 13.36
N SER A 458 1.22 -36.78 14.15
CA SER A 458 2.30 -37.62 14.70
C SER A 458 1.73 -38.71 15.61
N CYS A 459 0.79 -38.36 16.49
CA CYS A 459 0.14 -39.33 17.36
C CYS A 459 -0.56 -40.42 16.55
N ALA A 460 -1.33 -40.06 15.53
CA ALA A 460 -2.00 -41.04 14.66
C ALA A 460 -1.02 -41.94 13.90
N PHE A 461 0.07 -41.36 13.38
CA PHE A 461 1.10 -42.09 12.64
C PHE A 461 1.85 -43.09 13.54
N PHE A 462 2.43 -42.62 14.65
CA PHE A 462 3.19 -43.47 15.57
C PHE A 462 2.30 -44.50 16.27
N PHE A 463 1.05 -44.15 16.58
CA PHE A 463 0.08 -45.10 17.10
C PHE A 463 -0.21 -46.23 16.12
N SER A 464 -0.35 -45.92 14.82
CA SER A 464 -0.62 -46.94 13.80
C SER A 464 0.56 -47.90 13.62
N ILE A 465 1.79 -47.39 13.68
CA ILE A 465 3.01 -48.22 13.71
C ILE A 465 3.03 -49.10 14.97
N MET A 466 2.73 -48.52 16.13
CA MET A 466 2.69 -49.27 17.39
C MET A 466 1.62 -50.38 17.35
N ALA A 467 0.44 -50.12 16.81
CA ALA A 467 -0.63 -51.11 16.65
C ALA A 467 -0.21 -52.26 15.73
N MET A 468 0.48 -51.96 14.61
CA MET A 468 1.07 -52.99 13.75
C MET A 468 2.11 -53.83 14.50
N LEU A 469 2.98 -53.18 15.29
CA LEU A 469 4.04 -53.85 16.05
C LEU A 469 3.46 -54.75 17.16
N VAL A 470 2.42 -54.29 17.87
CA VAL A 470 1.72 -55.08 18.90
C VAL A 470 1.04 -56.33 18.29
N SER A 471 0.38 -56.18 17.14
CA SER A 471 -0.26 -57.29 16.41
C SER A 471 0.75 -58.37 15.98
N VAL A 472 1.99 -57.96 15.66
CA VAL A 472 3.08 -58.88 15.30
C VAL A 472 3.68 -59.57 16.51
N LEU A 473 3.86 -58.86 17.65
CA LEU A 473 4.57 -59.38 18.82
C LEU A 473 3.69 -60.18 19.81
N PHE A 474 2.39 -59.87 19.92
CA PHE A 474 1.50 -60.46 20.93
C PHE A 474 0.37 -61.31 20.30
N PRO A 475 0.16 -62.56 20.75
CA PRO A 475 -1.04 -63.33 20.40
C PRO A 475 -2.28 -62.78 21.12
N PRO A 476 -3.49 -62.78 20.51
CA PRO A 476 -3.84 -63.25 19.17
C PRO A 476 -3.45 -62.26 18.06
N HIS A 477 -2.94 -62.79 16.95
CA HIS A 477 -2.52 -62.04 15.77
C HIS A 477 -3.72 -61.53 14.94
N THR A 478 -4.54 -60.65 15.54
CA THR A 478 -5.70 -60.00 14.92
C THR A 478 -5.31 -58.78 14.09
N ARG A 479 -6.11 -58.41 13.09
CA ARG A 479 -5.86 -57.21 12.26
C ARG A 479 -5.69 -55.96 13.14
N PRO A 480 -4.56 -55.23 13.02
CA PRO A 480 -4.36 -54.02 13.80
C PRO A 480 -5.34 -52.95 13.32
N SER A 481 -5.96 -52.22 14.25
CA SER A 481 -6.79 -51.07 13.89
C SER A 481 -5.88 -49.85 13.66
N THR A 482 -5.34 -49.75 12.45
CA THR A 482 -4.49 -48.64 12.03
C THR A 482 -5.33 -47.40 11.69
N ILE A 483 -4.76 -46.21 11.85
CA ILE A 483 -5.39 -44.91 11.56
C ILE A 483 -4.46 -44.03 10.68
N PHE A 484 -3.73 -44.65 9.75
CA PHE A 484 -2.85 -43.94 8.79
C PHE A 484 -3.62 -42.98 7.87
N ASP A 485 -4.87 -43.32 7.59
CA ASP A 485 -5.87 -42.52 6.89
C ASP A 485 -6.10 -41.16 7.59
N THR A 486 -6.21 -41.14 8.91
CA THR A 486 -6.39 -39.88 9.66
C THR A 486 -5.17 -38.97 9.53
N SER A 487 -3.95 -39.50 9.58
CA SER A 487 -2.73 -38.70 9.43
C SER A 487 -2.63 -38.05 8.05
N THR A 488 -2.82 -38.84 6.99
CA THR A 488 -2.73 -38.36 5.60
C THR A 488 -3.85 -37.42 5.21
N MET A 489 -5.09 -37.70 5.62
CA MET A 489 -6.24 -36.84 5.30
C MET A 489 -6.18 -35.52 6.04
N LEU A 490 -5.75 -35.49 7.31
CA LEU A 490 -5.64 -34.23 8.03
C LEU A 490 -4.65 -33.27 7.36
N ILE A 491 -3.48 -33.77 6.98
CA ILE A 491 -2.50 -32.98 6.22
C ILE A 491 -3.11 -32.52 4.88
N SER A 492 -3.87 -33.39 4.19
CA SER A 492 -4.51 -33.03 2.92
C SER A 492 -5.61 -31.97 3.08
N PHE A 493 -6.45 -32.03 4.11
CA PHE A 493 -7.48 -31.03 4.37
C PHE A 493 -6.91 -29.70 4.85
N ILE A 494 -5.86 -29.72 5.65
CA ILE A 494 -5.20 -28.49 6.12
C ILE A 494 -4.46 -27.80 4.97
N THR A 495 -3.78 -28.56 4.10
CA THR A 495 -3.15 -27.99 2.89
C THR A 495 -4.19 -27.45 1.92
N LEU A 496 -5.37 -28.08 1.79
CA LEU A 496 -6.50 -27.52 1.06
C LEU A 496 -6.99 -26.20 1.69
N GLY A 497 -7.10 -26.15 3.01
CA GLY A 497 -7.47 -24.94 3.75
C GLY A 497 -6.50 -23.79 3.49
N ARG A 498 -5.18 -24.03 3.61
CA ARG A 498 -4.12 -23.06 3.32
C ARG A 498 -4.12 -22.62 1.84
N PHE A 499 -4.37 -23.53 0.91
CA PHE A 499 -4.52 -23.19 -0.50
C PHE A 499 -5.73 -22.26 -0.74
N LEU A 500 -6.89 -22.56 -0.15
CA LEU A 500 -8.08 -21.72 -0.28
C LEU A 500 -7.89 -20.34 0.38
N GLU A 501 -7.24 -20.30 1.54
CA GLU A 501 -6.83 -19.07 2.22
C GLU A 501 -5.96 -18.19 1.32
N ASN A 502 -4.85 -18.73 0.82
CA ASN A 502 -3.90 -17.96 0.01
C ASN A 502 -4.49 -17.60 -1.36
N ARG A 503 -5.37 -18.44 -1.92
CA ARG A 503 -6.15 -18.09 -3.12
C ARG A 503 -7.09 -16.91 -2.86
N ALA A 504 -7.77 -16.88 -1.72
CA ALA A 504 -8.64 -15.76 -1.36
C ALA A 504 -7.83 -14.46 -1.21
N LYS A 505 -6.68 -14.51 -0.52
CA LYS A 505 -5.75 -13.37 -0.38
C LYS A 505 -5.12 -12.92 -1.72
N GLY A 506 -4.86 -13.86 -2.62
CA GLY A 506 -4.33 -13.56 -3.95
C GLY A 506 -5.32 -12.81 -4.84
N GLN A 507 -6.63 -13.07 -4.70
CA GLN A 507 -7.65 -12.40 -5.54
C GLN A 507 -7.79 -10.91 -5.23
N THR A 508 -7.63 -10.50 -3.98
CA THR A 508 -7.71 -9.09 -3.57
C THR A 508 -6.44 -8.34 -3.98
N SER A 509 -5.28 -8.99 -3.90
CA SER A 509 -4.01 -8.45 -4.42
C SER A 509 -4.03 -8.22 -5.94
N LYS A 510 -4.82 -9.01 -6.70
CA LYS A 510 -5.03 -8.78 -8.14
C LYS A 510 -5.75 -7.46 -8.43
N ALA A 511 -6.65 -7.00 -7.57
CA ALA A 511 -7.32 -5.72 -7.75
C ALA A 511 -6.34 -4.56 -7.57
N LEU A 512 -5.47 -4.63 -6.55
CA LEU A 512 -4.38 -3.67 -6.35
C LEU A 512 -3.40 -3.68 -7.54
N SER A 513 -2.98 -4.86 -7.99
CA SER A 513 -2.10 -4.99 -9.17
C SER A 513 -2.73 -4.43 -10.46
N ARG A 514 -4.06 -4.51 -10.61
CA ARG A 514 -4.77 -3.88 -11.74
C ARG A 514 -4.70 -2.36 -11.67
N LEU A 515 -4.86 -1.76 -10.49
CA LEU A 515 -4.71 -0.31 -10.29
C LEU A 515 -3.28 0.14 -10.64
N MET A 516 -2.27 -0.62 -10.24
CA MET A 516 -0.86 -0.31 -10.58
C MET A 516 -0.56 -0.44 -12.07
N SER A 517 -1.22 -1.36 -12.78
CA SER A 517 -1.08 -1.50 -14.24
C SER A 517 -1.73 -0.38 -15.06
N LEU A 518 -2.38 0.58 -14.40
CA LEU A 518 -2.97 1.74 -15.06
C LEU A 518 -1.90 2.77 -15.44
N ALA A 519 -0.79 2.88 -14.72
CA ALA A 519 0.31 3.72 -15.15
C ALA A 519 1.03 3.07 -16.37
N PRO A 520 1.27 3.81 -17.47
CA PRO A 520 2.14 3.33 -18.54
C PRO A 520 3.60 3.26 -18.06
N SER A 521 4.40 2.36 -18.63
CA SER A 521 5.83 2.22 -18.30
C SER A 521 6.72 3.24 -19.00
N MET A 522 6.28 3.76 -20.15
CA MET A 522 7.00 4.73 -20.96
C MET A 522 6.09 5.91 -21.29
N ALA A 523 6.68 7.08 -21.46
CA ALA A 523 6.03 8.30 -21.90
C ALA A 523 6.87 9.01 -22.96
N THR A 524 6.22 9.75 -23.85
CA THR A 524 6.89 10.58 -24.85
C THR A 524 6.90 12.03 -24.38
N ILE A 525 8.08 12.61 -24.24
CA ILE A 525 8.27 14.03 -23.87
C ILE A 525 8.93 14.79 -25.02
N TYR A 526 8.80 16.12 -25.00
CA TYR A 526 9.68 16.98 -25.79
C TYR A 526 11.04 17.15 -25.10
N ALA A 527 12.12 17.12 -25.88
CA ALA A 527 13.48 17.30 -25.36
C ALA A 527 13.70 18.68 -24.71
N ASP A 528 13.09 19.74 -25.26
CA ASP A 528 13.08 21.09 -24.67
C ASP A 528 11.64 21.52 -24.33
N PRO A 529 11.26 21.52 -23.04
CA PRO A 529 9.91 21.89 -22.62
C PRO A 529 9.62 23.38 -22.81
N ILE A 530 10.62 24.26 -22.72
CA ILE A 530 10.43 25.72 -22.80
C ILE A 530 10.18 26.13 -24.25
N ALA A 531 10.91 25.54 -25.20
CA ALA A 531 10.69 25.77 -26.62
C ALA A 531 9.30 25.28 -27.05
N ALA A 532 8.87 24.12 -26.55
CA ALA A 532 7.55 23.56 -26.82
C ALA A 532 6.41 24.42 -26.23
N GLU A 533 6.57 24.97 -25.02
CA GLU A 533 5.57 25.87 -24.41
C GLU A 533 5.45 27.18 -25.21
N LYS A 534 6.57 27.80 -25.59
CA LYS A 534 6.57 29.01 -26.43
C LYS A 534 5.93 28.77 -27.80
N ALA A 535 6.22 27.63 -28.44
CA ALA A 535 5.57 27.26 -29.69
C ALA A 535 4.04 27.11 -29.54
N ALA A 536 3.56 26.63 -28.38
CA ALA A 536 2.12 26.53 -28.10
C ALA A 536 1.46 27.89 -27.79
N GLU A 537 2.20 28.84 -27.21
CA GLU A 537 1.75 30.21 -26.97
C GLU A 537 1.71 31.05 -28.26
N GLU A 538 2.74 30.96 -29.10
CA GLU A 538 2.82 31.66 -30.39
C GLU A 538 1.69 31.25 -31.35
N TRP A 539 1.28 29.98 -31.33
CA TRP A 539 0.17 29.48 -32.17
C TRP A 539 -1.19 30.11 -31.83
N ASN A 540 -1.42 30.48 -30.56
CA ASN A 540 -2.70 31.07 -30.12
C ASN A 540 -2.74 32.59 -30.27
N SER A 541 -1.60 33.22 -30.58
CA SER A 541 -1.51 34.65 -30.79
C SER A 541 -1.81 34.94 -32.27
N GLU A 542 -2.98 35.51 -32.58
CA GLU A 542 -3.22 36.09 -33.91
C GLU A 542 -2.26 37.27 -34.11
N VAL A 543 -1.08 37.01 -34.67
CA VAL A 543 -0.12 38.08 -34.99
C VAL A 543 -0.62 38.83 -36.22
N LYS A 544 -1.15 40.03 -36.00
CA LYS A 544 -1.10 41.12 -36.98
C LYS A 544 0.33 41.68 -37.04
N SER A 545 0.75 42.03 -38.25
CA SER A 545 1.95 42.78 -38.70
C SER A 545 3.26 42.02 -38.96
N GLU A 546 3.56 41.88 -40.26
CA GLU A 546 4.73 42.42 -40.96
C GLU A 546 6.02 42.64 -40.14
N ASP A 547 6.80 41.57 -39.95
CA ASP A 547 8.27 41.60 -40.03
C ASP A 547 8.83 40.17 -40.06
N PRO A 548 9.74 39.80 -40.99
CA PRO A 548 10.31 38.46 -41.06
C PRO A 548 11.40 38.30 -40.01
N LYS A 549 11.06 37.70 -38.86
CA LYS A 549 12.07 37.19 -37.92
C LYS A 549 12.52 35.79 -38.33
N GLN A 550 13.82 35.57 -38.16
CA GLN A 550 14.59 34.39 -38.58
C GLN A 550 13.92 33.07 -38.18
N PRO A 551 14.03 32.02 -39.02
CA PRO A 551 13.59 30.68 -38.63
C PRO A 551 14.40 30.26 -37.40
N LEU A 552 13.73 29.98 -36.28
CA LEU A 552 14.34 29.23 -35.19
C LEU A 552 14.83 27.88 -35.77
N ASP A 553 16.10 27.58 -35.53
CA ASP A 553 16.74 26.34 -35.96
C ASP A 553 15.90 25.11 -35.58
N GLY A 554 15.67 24.24 -36.56
CA GLY A 554 14.66 23.18 -36.58
C GLY A 554 14.90 21.95 -35.68
N ASN A 555 15.41 22.12 -34.45
CA ASN A 555 15.55 21.03 -33.47
C ASN A 555 14.61 21.15 -32.24
N ALA A 556 13.72 22.15 -32.20
CA ALA A 556 12.87 22.42 -31.03
C ALA A 556 11.73 21.39 -30.77
N ALA A 557 11.58 20.36 -31.60
CA ALA A 557 10.48 19.39 -31.52
C ALA A 557 10.96 17.93 -31.55
N GLU A 558 12.13 17.63 -31.02
CA GLU A 558 12.58 16.25 -30.86
C GLU A 558 11.75 15.55 -29.76
N GLU A 559 10.95 14.55 -30.16
CA GLU A 559 10.19 13.68 -29.24
C GLU A 559 11.14 12.59 -28.68
N LYS A 560 11.32 12.55 -27.36
CA LYS A 560 12.12 11.54 -26.66
C LYS A 560 11.20 10.61 -25.86
N VAL A 561 11.35 9.30 -26.05
CA VAL A 561 10.62 8.30 -25.25
C VAL A 561 11.44 7.99 -24.00
N ILE A 562 10.85 8.21 -22.83
CA ILE A 562 11.49 7.99 -21.53
C ILE A 562 10.64 7.07 -20.65
N PRO A 563 11.24 6.33 -19.71
CA PRO A 563 10.50 5.66 -18.64
C PRO A 563 9.69 6.66 -17.81
N THR A 564 8.48 6.27 -17.40
CA THR A 564 7.56 7.12 -16.61
C THR A 564 8.19 7.58 -15.29
N GLU A 565 9.09 6.79 -14.70
CA GLU A 565 9.81 7.11 -13.47
C GLU A 565 10.78 8.31 -13.61
N LEU A 566 11.20 8.63 -14.84
CA LEU A 566 12.10 9.74 -15.13
C LEU A 566 11.38 11.04 -15.51
N ILE A 567 10.04 11.04 -15.50
CA ILE A 567 9.23 12.24 -15.72
C ILE A 567 9.42 13.20 -14.54
N GLN A 568 9.55 14.48 -14.86
CA GLN A 568 9.73 15.58 -13.92
C GLN A 568 8.62 16.60 -14.06
N VAL A 569 8.40 17.38 -13.00
CA VAL A 569 7.46 18.49 -13.02
C VAL A 569 7.94 19.54 -14.03
N GLY A 570 7.05 19.99 -14.91
CA GLY A 570 7.35 20.94 -15.98
C GLY A 570 7.62 20.30 -17.35
N ASP A 571 7.80 18.98 -17.44
CA ASP A 571 7.90 18.31 -18.75
C ASP A 571 6.61 18.48 -19.55
N ILE A 572 6.75 18.59 -20.87
CA ILE A 572 5.61 18.53 -21.80
C ILE A 572 5.55 17.13 -22.40
N VAL A 573 4.49 16.41 -22.06
CA VAL A 573 4.22 15.05 -22.51
C VAL A 573 3.24 15.10 -23.68
N VAL A 574 3.56 14.32 -24.72
CA VAL A 574 2.70 14.13 -25.90
C VAL A 574 1.82 12.91 -25.67
N LEU A 575 0.51 13.09 -25.73
CA LEU A 575 -0.48 12.02 -25.67
C LEU A 575 -1.09 11.78 -27.05
N ARG A 576 -1.00 10.55 -27.52
CA ARG A 576 -1.66 10.09 -28.75
C ARG A 576 -3.03 9.50 -28.42
N PRO A 577 -3.92 9.35 -29.41
CA PRO A 577 -5.23 8.74 -29.19
C PRO A 577 -5.10 7.33 -28.61
N GLY A 578 -5.79 7.05 -27.50
CA GLY A 578 -5.72 5.77 -26.78
C GLY A 578 -4.56 5.62 -25.80
N ASP A 579 -3.64 6.58 -25.71
CA ASP A 579 -2.54 6.53 -24.74
C ASP A 579 -3.07 6.68 -23.30
N LYS A 580 -2.40 5.99 -22.37
CA LYS A 580 -2.62 6.21 -20.95
C LYS A 580 -1.83 7.43 -20.50
N ILE A 581 -2.42 8.25 -19.65
CA ILE A 581 -1.77 9.45 -19.13
C ILE A 581 -0.71 9.03 -18.09
N PRO A 582 0.59 9.35 -18.28
CA PRO A 582 1.66 8.83 -17.42
C PRO A 582 1.80 9.54 -16.08
N ALA A 583 1.40 10.81 -16.00
CA ALA A 583 1.57 11.67 -14.83
C ALA A 583 0.44 12.71 -14.78
N ASP A 584 0.27 13.39 -13.64
CA ASP A 584 -0.78 14.40 -13.52
C ASP A 584 -0.33 15.72 -14.10
N GLY A 585 -1.22 16.44 -14.80
CA GLY A 585 -0.83 17.69 -15.43
C GLY A 585 -1.97 18.51 -16.00
N VAL A 586 -1.61 19.60 -16.67
CA VAL A 586 -2.56 20.56 -17.26
C VAL A 586 -2.41 20.55 -18.77
N LEU A 587 -3.55 20.49 -19.47
CA LEU A 587 -3.58 20.49 -20.93
C LEU A 587 -3.09 21.83 -21.48
N VAL A 588 -2.03 21.81 -22.29
CA VAL A 588 -1.44 23.01 -22.90
C VAL A 588 -1.92 23.16 -24.34
N ARG A 589 -2.03 22.05 -25.07
CA ARG A 589 -2.41 22.05 -26.49
C ARG A 589 -3.37 20.90 -26.81
N GLY A 590 -4.36 21.22 -27.65
CA GLY A 590 -5.36 20.28 -28.14
C GLY A 590 -6.61 20.20 -27.25
N GLU A 591 -7.57 19.40 -27.70
CA GLU A 591 -8.79 19.06 -26.99
C GLU A 591 -9.07 17.57 -27.18
N THR A 592 -9.58 16.90 -26.14
CA THR A 592 -9.87 15.47 -26.20
C THR A 592 -10.93 15.09 -25.17
N TYR A 593 -11.47 13.88 -25.30
CA TYR A 593 -12.28 13.25 -24.27
C TYR A 593 -11.39 12.28 -23.51
N VAL A 594 -11.41 12.32 -22.19
CA VAL A 594 -10.62 11.44 -21.34
C VAL A 594 -11.54 10.50 -20.58
N ASP A 595 -11.25 9.22 -20.66
CA ASP A 595 -11.93 8.19 -19.87
C ASP A 595 -11.29 8.11 -18.49
N GLU A 596 -11.99 8.69 -17.50
CA GLU A 596 -11.59 8.69 -16.09
C GLU A 596 -12.24 7.53 -15.30
N SER A 597 -13.00 6.65 -15.96
CA SER A 597 -13.82 5.60 -15.31
C SER A 597 -13.04 4.69 -14.36
N MET A 598 -11.76 4.44 -14.65
CA MET A 598 -10.92 3.57 -13.83
C MET A 598 -10.48 4.20 -12.50
N VAL A 599 -10.50 5.54 -12.41
CA VAL A 599 -10.08 6.28 -11.20
C VAL A 599 -11.29 6.90 -10.50
N THR A 600 -12.18 7.57 -11.24
CA THR A 600 -13.36 8.26 -10.69
C THR A 600 -14.60 7.35 -10.62
N GLY A 601 -14.64 6.27 -11.40
CA GLY A 601 -15.80 5.38 -11.50
C GLY A 601 -16.93 5.92 -12.38
N GLU A 602 -16.76 7.08 -13.02
CA GLU A 602 -17.75 7.65 -13.93
C GLU A 602 -17.64 7.01 -15.32
N ALA A 603 -18.73 6.41 -15.82
CA ALA A 603 -18.70 5.64 -17.07
C ALA A 603 -18.65 6.49 -18.36
N MET A 604 -18.90 7.79 -18.27
CA MET A 604 -18.92 8.69 -19.43
C MET A 604 -17.59 9.47 -19.51
N PRO A 605 -16.91 9.49 -20.66
CA PRO A 605 -15.69 10.26 -20.85
C PRO A 605 -15.92 11.76 -20.63
N VAL A 606 -14.99 12.41 -19.92
CA VAL A 606 -15.05 13.84 -19.61
C VAL A 606 -14.31 14.62 -20.69
N GLN A 607 -14.92 15.68 -21.22
CA GLN A 607 -14.28 16.56 -22.19
C GLN A 607 -13.21 17.43 -21.52
N LYS A 608 -12.01 17.47 -22.09
CA LYS A 608 -10.86 18.25 -21.60
C LYS A 608 -10.40 19.22 -22.68
N THR A 609 -10.37 20.49 -22.33
CA THR A 609 -9.90 21.61 -23.16
C THR A 609 -8.63 22.22 -22.56
N LYS A 610 -7.96 23.13 -23.28
CA LYS A 610 -6.76 23.82 -22.78
C LYS A 610 -7.00 24.40 -21.38
N GLY A 611 -6.06 24.17 -20.47
CA GLY A 611 -6.16 24.53 -19.06
C GLY A 611 -6.86 23.50 -18.16
N SER A 612 -7.46 22.45 -18.74
CA SER A 612 -8.07 21.37 -17.96
C SER A 612 -7.01 20.47 -17.32
N PHE A 613 -7.31 19.97 -16.12
CA PHE A 613 -6.46 19.01 -15.41
C PHE A 613 -6.67 17.58 -15.94
N LEU A 614 -5.55 16.85 -16.07
CA LEU A 614 -5.44 15.47 -16.48
C LEU A 614 -4.86 14.63 -15.34
N ILE A 615 -5.45 13.46 -15.14
CA ILE A 615 -5.10 12.54 -14.04
C ILE A 615 -4.32 11.35 -14.61
N GLY A 616 -3.19 11.01 -13.99
CA GLY A 616 -2.37 9.85 -14.33
C GLY A 616 -3.14 8.53 -14.20
N GLY A 617 -2.92 7.61 -15.15
CA GLY A 617 -3.59 6.32 -15.23
C GLY A 617 -4.94 6.32 -15.95
N THR A 618 -5.48 7.50 -16.30
CA THR A 618 -6.67 7.63 -17.15
C THR A 618 -6.31 7.44 -18.62
N VAL A 619 -7.31 7.23 -19.48
CA VAL A 619 -7.08 6.92 -20.90
C VAL A 619 -7.51 8.10 -21.77
N ASN A 620 -6.58 8.57 -22.60
CA ASN A 620 -6.87 9.57 -23.61
C ASN A 620 -7.77 8.98 -24.71
N GLY A 621 -8.80 9.71 -25.11
CA GLY A 621 -9.72 9.33 -26.18
C GLY A 621 -9.12 9.53 -27.56
N HIS A 622 -9.77 10.35 -28.39
CA HIS A 622 -9.48 10.41 -29.83
C HIS A 622 -8.55 11.56 -30.24
N GLY A 623 -8.27 12.53 -29.36
CA GLY A 623 -7.44 13.69 -29.68
C GLY A 623 -5.94 13.46 -29.40
N ARG A 624 -5.06 13.99 -30.25
CA ARG A 624 -3.65 14.18 -29.89
C ARG A 624 -3.55 15.44 -29.04
N VAL A 625 -2.99 15.34 -27.84
CA VAL A 625 -2.91 16.47 -26.91
C VAL A 625 -1.55 16.53 -26.24
N ASP A 626 -1.09 17.75 -25.96
CA ASP A 626 0.16 17.98 -25.25
C ASP A 626 -0.16 18.60 -23.89
N PHE A 627 0.39 18.04 -22.83
CA PHE A 627 0.11 18.49 -21.47
C PHE A 627 1.40 18.67 -20.68
N ARG A 628 1.37 19.64 -19.77
CA ARG A 628 2.49 19.95 -18.88
C ARG A 628 2.32 19.22 -17.57
N VAL A 629 3.32 18.46 -17.18
CA VAL A 629 3.32 17.68 -15.94
C VAL A 629 3.38 18.61 -14.75
N THR A 630 2.45 18.42 -13.81
CA THR A 630 2.38 19.14 -12.53
C THR A 630 2.81 18.28 -11.35
N ARG A 631 2.57 16.97 -11.41
CA ARG A 631 2.98 15.99 -10.39
C ARG A 631 3.50 14.74 -11.10
N ALA A 632 4.62 14.20 -10.63
CA ALA A 632 5.28 13.04 -11.24
C ALA A 632 5.63 11.97 -10.19
N GLY A 633 5.82 10.72 -10.64
CA GLY A 633 6.22 9.62 -9.77
C GLY A 633 5.27 9.35 -8.60
N ARG A 634 5.80 9.44 -7.37
CA ARG A 634 5.07 9.17 -6.11
C ARG A 634 4.02 10.24 -5.78
N ASP A 635 4.15 11.43 -6.36
CA ASP A 635 3.26 12.56 -6.08
C ASP A 635 2.01 12.58 -6.97
N THR A 636 1.91 11.65 -7.93
CA THR A 636 0.70 11.48 -8.75
C THR A 636 -0.49 10.99 -7.91
N GLN A 637 -1.71 11.36 -8.29
CA GLN A 637 -2.94 10.92 -7.63
C GLN A 637 -3.05 9.40 -7.59
N LEU A 638 -2.72 8.70 -8.68
CA LEU A 638 -2.73 7.24 -8.73
C LEU A 638 -1.76 6.62 -7.71
N SER A 639 -0.52 7.12 -7.63
CA SER A 639 0.47 6.64 -6.66
C SER A 639 0.03 6.87 -5.22
N GLN A 640 -0.60 8.02 -4.94
CA GLN A 640 -1.19 8.29 -3.63
C GLN A 640 -2.31 7.29 -3.31
N ILE A 641 -3.23 7.03 -4.24
CA ILE A 641 -4.30 6.01 -4.06
C ILE A 641 -3.69 4.64 -3.76
N VAL A 642 -2.66 4.22 -4.50
CA VAL A 642 -1.98 2.93 -4.28
C VAL A 642 -1.37 2.87 -2.87
N LYS A 643 -0.65 3.92 -2.45
CA LYS A 643 -0.09 4.03 -1.11
C LYS A 643 -1.18 3.93 -0.03
N LEU A 644 -2.28 4.65 -0.19
CA LEU A 644 -3.41 4.59 0.74
C LEU A 644 -4.03 3.18 0.84
N VAL A 645 -4.15 2.45 -0.27
CA VAL A 645 -4.64 1.06 -0.27
C VAL A 645 -3.62 0.10 0.36
N GLN A 646 -2.33 0.32 0.18
CA GLN A 646 -1.28 -0.48 0.83
C GLN A 646 -1.26 -0.26 2.34
N ASP A 647 -1.33 0.99 2.79
CA ASP A 647 -1.46 1.36 4.21
C ASP A 647 -2.72 0.73 4.83
N ALA A 648 -3.80 0.64 4.05
CA ALA A 648 -5.01 -0.02 4.47
C ALA A 648 -4.88 -1.53 4.71
N GLN A 649 -4.06 -2.21 3.92
CA GLN A 649 -3.87 -3.66 3.99
C GLN A 649 -2.84 -4.09 5.04
N THR A 650 -1.91 -3.21 5.38
CA THR A 650 -0.85 -3.49 6.35
C THR A 650 -1.30 -3.28 7.79
N ASN A 651 -2.23 -2.35 8.05
CA ASN A 651 -2.64 -1.99 9.40
C ASN A 651 -3.75 -2.89 9.96
N ARG A 652 -3.48 -3.59 11.09
CA ARG A 652 -4.36 -4.63 11.65
C ARG A 652 -5.64 -4.07 12.29
N ALA A 653 -6.73 -4.82 12.16
CA ALA A 653 -7.97 -4.51 12.87
C ALA A 653 -7.91 -4.97 14.34
N PRO A 654 -8.39 -4.18 15.32
CA PRO A 654 -8.44 -4.58 16.73
C PRO A 654 -9.22 -5.89 16.95
N ILE A 655 -10.31 -6.11 16.21
CA ILE A 655 -11.06 -7.38 16.25
C ILE A 655 -10.24 -8.62 15.84
N GLN A 656 -9.17 -8.46 15.04
CA GLN A 656 -8.26 -9.56 14.72
C GLN A 656 -7.44 -9.97 15.96
N ARG A 657 -7.05 -9.01 16.81
CA ARG A 657 -6.37 -9.29 18.08
C ARG A 657 -7.26 -10.14 19.00
N LEU A 658 -8.57 -9.90 19.02
CA LEU A 658 -9.49 -10.73 19.80
C LEU A 658 -9.50 -12.19 19.31
N ALA A 659 -9.51 -12.42 17.99
CA ALA A 659 -9.45 -13.78 17.45
C ALA A 659 -8.11 -14.48 17.78
N ASP A 660 -7.00 -13.74 17.73
CA ASP A 660 -5.67 -14.24 18.10
C ASP A 660 -5.57 -14.57 19.60
N ILE A 661 -6.14 -13.73 20.48
CA ILE A 661 -6.22 -14.00 21.92
C ILE A 661 -7.04 -15.26 22.20
N ILE A 662 -8.22 -15.38 21.56
CA ILE A 662 -9.07 -16.56 21.71
C ILE A 662 -8.30 -17.81 21.27
N ALA A 663 -7.63 -17.77 20.11
CA ALA A 663 -6.82 -18.89 19.63
C ALA A 663 -5.68 -19.26 20.59
N GLY A 664 -4.99 -18.27 21.17
CA GLY A 664 -3.91 -18.46 22.14
C GLY A 664 -4.35 -19.18 23.42
N TYR A 665 -5.52 -18.86 23.96
CA TYR A 665 -6.09 -19.58 25.11
C TYR A 665 -6.72 -20.93 24.74
N PHE A 666 -7.25 -21.04 23.53
CA PHE A 666 -7.97 -22.22 23.07
C PHE A 666 -7.04 -23.42 22.89
N VAL A 667 -5.83 -23.24 22.37
CA VAL A 667 -4.88 -24.34 22.12
C VAL A 667 -4.49 -25.10 23.41
N PRO A 668 -4.02 -24.44 24.50
CA PRO A 668 -3.73 -25.13 25.76
C PRO A 668 -4.97 -25.79 26.38
N MET A 669 -6.13 -25.14 26.29
CA MET A 669 -7.41 -25.67 26.80
C MET A 669 -7.81 -26.97 26.11
N ILE A 670 -7.60 -27.08 24.79
CA ILE A 670 -7.86 -28.32 24.03
C ILE A 670 -6.91 -29.44 24.44
N LEU A 671 -5.62 -29.14 24.58
CA LEU A 671 -4.64 -30.15 25.00
C LEU A 671 -4.99 -30.70 26.38
N PHE A 672 -5.39 -29.82 27.29
CA PHE A 672 -5.91 -30.21 28.60
C PHE A 672 -7.18 -31.06 28.50
N LEU A 673 -8.16 -30.66 27.68
CA LEU A 673 -9.39 -31.42 27.45
C LEU A 673 -9.13 -32.79 26.82
N GLY A 674 -8.19 -32.91 25.88
CA GLY A 674 -7.79 -34.17 25.27
C GLY A 674 -7.18 -35.12 26.29
N LEU A 675 -6.26 -34.62 27.12
CA LEU A 675 -5.66 -35.38 28.22
C LEU A 675 -6.70 -35.81 29.27
N MET A 676 -7.60 -34.89 29.66
CA MET A 676 -8.70 -35.20 30.58
C MET A 676 -9.63 -36.26 29.99
N THR A 677 -9.98 -36.17 28.71
CA THR A 677 -10.82 -37.16 28.02
C THR A 677 -10.15 -38.54 28.04
N PHE A 678 -8.85 -38.60 27.74
CA PHE A 678 -8.08 -39.83 27.83
C PHE A 678 -8.12 -40.44 29.23
N LEU A 679 -7.80 -39.66 30.27
CA LEU A 679 -7.74 -40.13 31.66
C LEU A 679 -9.12 -40.57 32.19
N VAL A 680 -10.16 -39.77 31.95
CA VAL A 680 -11.52 -40.07 32.41
C VAL A 680 -12.01 -41.37 31.79
N TRP A 681 -11.91 -41.55 30.47
CA TRP A 681 -12.33 -42.80 29.83
C TRP A 681 -11.44 -43.99 30.20
N MET A 682 -10.15 -43.77 30.47
CA MET A 682 -9.26 -44.82 30.96
C MET A 682 -9.72 -45.34 32.32
N VAL A 683 -10.05 -44.46 33.27
CA VAL A 683 -10.58 -44.86 34.59
C VAL A 683 -11.98 -45.48 34.45
N LEU A 684 -12.86 -44.82 33.71
CA LEU A 684 -14.26 -45.21 33.56
C LEU A 684 -14.40 -46.58 32.88
N SER A 685 -13.56 -46.88 31.88
CA SER A 685 -13.55 -48.19 31.20
C SER A 685 -13.05 -49.35 32.08
N HIS A 686 -12.34 -49.07 33.17
CA HIS A 686 -11.93 -50.07 34.16
C HIS A 686 -12.89 -50.18 35.35
N VAL A 687 -13.61 -49.11 35.70
CA VAL A 687 -14.51 -49.05 36.86
C VAL A 687 -15.93 -49.54 36.52
N LEU A 688 -16.45 -49.33 35.30
CA LEU A 688 -17.80 -49.77 34.95
C LEU A 688 -17.90 -51.28 34.70
N ALA A 689 -18.92 -51.91 35.29
CA ALA A 689 -19.28 -53.31 35.07
C ALA A 689 -19.80 -53.59 33.64
N HIS A 690 -20.42 -52.59 33.00
CA HIS A 690 -20.88 -52.65 31.60
C HIS A 690 -20.35 -51.45 30.82
N PRO A 691 -19.14 -51.53 30.23
CA PRO A 691 -18.61 -50.46 29.41
C PRO A 691 -19.40 -50.34 28.08
N PRO A 692 -19.41 -49.15 27.44
CA PRO A 692 -20.06 -48.95 26.15
C PRO A 692 -19.58 -49.94 25.07
N LYS A 693 -20.44 -50.27 24.10
CA LYS A 693 -20.20 -51.33 23.08
C LYS A 693 -18.84 -51.22 22.36
N ILE A 694 -18.37 -49.99 22.11
CA ILE A 694 -17.09 -49.74 21.43
C ILE A 694 -15.86 -50.26 22.20
N PHE A 695 -15.96 -50.40 23.53
CA PHE A 695 -14.90 -50.94 24.39
C PHE A 695 -14.97 -52.47 24.52
N LEU A 696 -16.06 -53.09 24.06
CA LEU A 696 -16.30 -54.53 24.11
C LEU A 696 -16.02 -55.22 22.76
N GLU A 697 -15.87 -54.46 21.68
CA GLU A 697 -15.52 -55.00 20.36
C GLU A 697 -14.03 -55.35 20.26
N ASP A 698 -13.70 -56.63 20.06
CA ASP A 698 -12.32 -57.13 19.90
C ASP A 698 -11.57 -56.48 18.72
N ALA A 699 -12.30 -56.07 17.67
CA ALA A 699 -11.76 -55.40 16.49
C ALA A 699 -11.20 -53.99 16.79
N SER A 700 -11.55 -53.39 17.93
CA SER A 700 -11.13 -52.03 18.29
C SER A 700 -9.76 -51.97 18.98
N GLY A 701 -9.12 -53.12 19.23
CA GLY A 701 -7.76 -53.24 19.76
C GLY A 701 -7.59 -52.89 21.25
N GLY A 702 -8.67 -52.96 22.02
CA GLY A 702 -8.67 -52.85 23.49
C GLY A 702 -9.00 -51.46 24.04
N LYS A 703 -9.16 -51.38 25.37
CA LYS A 703 -9.67 -50.18 26.07
C LYS A 703 -8.77 -48.95 25.90
N ILE A 704 -7.46 -49.12 26.05
CA ILE A 704 -6.45 -48.06 25.86
C ILE A 704 -6.54 -47.49 24.44
N MET A 705 -6.76 -48.36 23.46
CA MET A 705 -6.76 -48.03 22.05
C MET A 705 -7.93 -47.11 21.68
N VAL A 706 -9.11 -47.39 22.25
CA VAL A 706 -10.29 -46.52 22.11
C VAL A 706 -10.08 -45.17 22.80
N CYS A 707 -9.49 -45.14 24.00
CA CYS A 707 -9.20 -43.87 24.71
C CYS A 707 -8.25 -42.97 23.91
N VAL A 708 -7.22 -43.54 23.30
CA VAL A 708 -6.29 -42.79 22.43
C VAL A 708 -7.01 -42.26 21.19
N LYS A 709 -7.88 -43.05 20.55
CA LYS A 709 -8.69 -42.59 19.41
C LYS A 709 -9.60 -41.41 19.75
N LEU A 710 -10.24 -41.44 20.92
CA LEU A 710 -11.07 -40.31 21.41
C LEU A 710 -10.21 -39.08 21.70
N CYS A 711 -9.05 -39.24 22.33
CA CYS A 711 -8.10 -38.15 22.56
C CYS A 711 -7.66 -37.49 21.24
N ILE A 712 -7.28 -38.30 20.23
CA ILE A 712 -6.90 -37.80 18.90
C ILE A 712 -8.10 -37.08 18.26
N SER A 713 -9.31 -37.62 18.38
CA SER A 713 -10.53 -36.99 17.85
C SER A 713 -10.76 -35.60 18.45
N VAL A 714 -10.56 -35.42 19.77
CA VAL A 714 -10.69 -34.11 20.46
C VAL A 714 -9.64 -33.12 19.96
N ILE A 715 -8.36 -33.53 19.90
CA ILE A 715 -7.25 -32.67 19.46
C ILE A 715 -7.46 -32.21 18.01
N VAL A 716 -7.89 -33.14 17.16
CA VAL A 716 -8.11 -32.89 15.73
C VAL A 716 -9.33 -32.01 15.50
N PHE A 717 -10.46 -32.31 16.15
CA PHE A 717 -11.70 -31.57 15.94
C PHE A 717 -11.56 -30.10 16.33
N ALA A 718 -10.81 -29.84 17.40
CA ALA A 718 -10.74 -28.53 17.98
C ALA A 718 -9.74 -27.57 17.27
N CYS A 719 -9.23 -27.89 16.07
CA CYS A 719 -8.44 -26.91 15.33
C CYS A 719 -9.23 -25.60 15.12
N PRO A 720 -8.74 -24.42 15.58
CA PRO A 720 -9.38 -23.12 15.33
C PRO A 720 -9.13 -22.59 13.90
N CYS A 721 -8.94 -23.48 12.93
CA CYS A 721 -8.60 -23.20 11.54
C CYS A 721 -9.54 -22.13 10.92
N ALA A 722 -10.85 -22.27 11.11
CA ALA A 722 -11.84 -21.32 10.60
C ALA A 722 -11.86 -19.98 11.37
N LEU A 723 -11.46 -19.98 12.65
CA LEU A 723 -11.47 -18.79 13.51
C LEU A 723 -10.42 -17.77 13.07
N GLY A 724 -9.20 -18.23 12.78
CA GLY A 724 -8.10 -17.36 12.32
C GLY A 724 -8.34 -16.75 10.93
N LEU A 725 -9.16 -17.39 10.09
CA LEU A 725 -9.48 -16.94 8.73
C LEU A 725 -10.69 -15.99 8.66
N ALA A 726 -11.58 -16.06 9.65
CA ALA A 726 -12.88 -15.40 9.63
C ALA A 726 -12.79 -13.89 9.45
N THR A 727 -11.89 -13.26 10.19
CA THR A 727 -11.68 -11.82 10.21
C THR A 727 -10.87 -11.31 9.01
N PRO A 728 -9.63 -11.78 8.76
CA PRO A 728 -8.79 -11.21 7.70
C PRO A 728 -9.40 -11.38 6.31
N THR A 729 -10.08 -12.51 6.05
CA THR A 729 -10.71 -12.74 4.74
C THR A 729 -11.88 -11.79 4.49
N ALA A 730 -12.72 -11.55 5.51
CA ALA A 730 -13.87 -10.66 5.39
C ALA A 730 -13.44 -9.18 5.26
N VAL A 731 -12.44 -8.75 6.02
CA VAL A 731 -11.87 -7.39 5.91
C VAL A 731 -11.27 -7.18 4.53
N MET A 732 -10.43 -8.11 4.07
CA MET A 732 -9.70 -7.98 2.80
C MET A 732 -10.62 -7.99 1.57
N VAL A 733 -11.65 -8.85 1.54
CA VAL A 733 -12.66 -8.81 0.47
C VAL A 733 -13.53 -7.55 0.59
N GLY A 734 -13.89 -7.16 1.81
CA GLY A 734 -14.71 -5.98 2.09
C GLY A 734 -14.04 -4.67 1.64
N THR A 735 -12.77 -4.46 1.96
CA THR A 735 -12.01 -3.28 1.53
C THR A 735 -11.75 -3.28 0.03
N GLY A 736 -11.53 -4.44 -0.58
CA GLY A 736 -11.44 -4.56 -2.05
C GLY A 736 -12.74 -4.14 -2.76
N VAL A 737 -13.89 -4.60 -2.27
CA VAL A 737 -15.21 -4.18 -2.80
C VAL A 737 -15.48 -2.70 -2.51
N GLY A 738 -15.04 -2.18 -1.36
CA GLY A 738 -15.10 -0.75 -1.05
C GLY A 738 -14.34 0.08 -2.07
N ALA A 739 -13.09 -0.29 -2.37
CA ALA A 739 -12.27 0.38 -3.36
C ALA A 739 -12.90 0.36 -4.77
N GLU A 740 -13.48 -0.77 -5.19
CA GLU A 740 -14.23 -0.87 -6.46
C GLU A 740 -15.46 0.06 -6.52
N ASN A 741 -16.04 0.43 -5.37
CA ASN A 741 -17.15 1.38 -5.28
C ASN A 741 -16.69 2.83 -5.03
N GLY A 742 -15.39 3.09 -4.95
CA GLY A 742 -14.83 4.42 -4.68
C GLY A 742 -14.71 4.77 -3.20
N ILE A 743 -14.73 3.79 -2.29
CA ILE A 743 -14.61 3.98 -0.84
C ILE A 743 -13.31 3.34 -0.36
N LEU A 744 -12.31 4.15 -0.04
CA LEU A 744 -11.01 3.70 0.45
C LEU A 744 -10.95 3.85 1.97
N VAL A 745 -10.65 2.78 2.70
CA VAL A 745 -10.55 2.80 4.17
C VAL A 745 -9.12 2.47 4.57
N LYS A 746 -8.44 3.40 5.24
CA LYS A 746 -7.06 3.27 5.73
C LYS A 746 -7.01 2.47 7.02
N GLY A 747 -6.98 1.16 6.85
CA GLY A 747 -6.58 0.23 7.90
C GLY A 747 -7.76 -0.41 8.61
N GLY A 748 -7.48 -1.51 9.33
CA GLY A 748 -8.51 -2.27 10.02
C GLY A 748 -9.14 -1.57 11.23
N ALA A 749 -8.40 -0.66 11.89
CA ALA A 749 -8.90 0.10 13.04
C ALA A 749 -9.95 1.13 12.63
N ALA A 750 -9.66 1.94 11.60
CA ALA A 750 -10.60 2.88 11.01
C ALA A 750 -11.91 2.19 10.60
N LEU A 751 -11.81 1.00 9.97
CA LEU A 751 -12.98 0.22 9.57
C LEU A 751 -13.85 -0.20 10.77
N GLU A 752 -13.24 -0.52 11.92
CA GLU A 752 -13.96 -0.86 13.15
C GLU A 752 -14.65 0.36 13.75
N THR A 753 -13.91 1.45 13.93
CA THR A 753 -14.43 2.70 14.49
C THR A 753 -15.57 3.26 13.64
N THR A 754 -15.49 3.10 12.31
CA THR A 754 -16.56 3.46 11.37
C THR A 754 -17.90 2.79 11.69
N THR A 755 -17.87 1.56 12.23
CA THR A 755 -19.12 0.87 12.62
C THR A 755 -19.77 1.44 13.89
N LYS A 756 -18.97 2.12 14.72
CA LYS A 756 -19.37 2.69 16.01
C LYS A 756 -19.73 4.17 15.92
N ILE A 757 -19.56 4.81 14.75
CA ILE A 757 -19.90 6.21 14.53
C ILE A 757 -21.35 6.48 14.95
N THR A 758 -21.51 7.47 15.83
CA THR A 758 -22.80 7.96 16.31
C THR A 758 -23.13 9.35 15.74
N GLN A 759 -22.09 10.13 15.41
CA GLN A 759 -22.24 11.50 14.92
C GLN A 759 -21.28 11.78 13.76
N VAL A 760 -21.79 12.45 12.73
CA VAL A 760 -21.02 12.89 11.56
C VAL A 760 -21.03 14.42 11.53
N VAL A 761 -19.86 15.03 11.61
CA VAL A 761 -19.64 16.47 11.45
C VAL A 761 -19.23 16.70 10.01
N LEU A 762 -19.98 17.53 9.29
CA LEU A 762 -19.69 17.88 7.90
C LEU A 762 -19.16 19.31 7.82
N ASP A 763 -18.07 19.51 7.10
CA ASP A 763 -17.70 20.84 6.63
C ASP A 763 -18.72 21.35 5.60
N LYS A 764 -18.90 22.66 5.54
CA LYS A 764 -19.84 23.28 4.59
C LYS A 764 -19.23 23.39 3.20
N THR A 765 -18.06 24.00 3.10
CA THR A 765 -17.52 24.51 1.83
C THR A 765 -16.76 23.40 1.12
N GLY A 766 -17.17 23.03 -0.09
CA GLY A 766 -16.52 21.96 -0.87
C GLY A 766 -16.94 20.54 -0.46
N THR A 767 -17.45 20.37 0.76
CA THR A 767 -18.10 19.13 1.22
C THR A 767 -19.61 19.13 0.93
N ILE A 768 -20.44 19.93 1.64
CA ILE A 768 -21.91 20.02 1.39
C ILE A 768 -22.22 20.81 0.11
N THR A 769 -21.42 21.84 -0.16
CA THR A 769 -21.56 22.71 -1.33
C THR A 769 -20.50 22.40 -2.39
N TYR A 770 -20.67 22.88 -3.61
CA TYR A 770 -19.64 22.77 -4.66
C TYR A 770 -18.43 23.68 -4.43
N GLY A 771 -18.50 24.62 -3.47
CA GLY A 771 -17.44 25.61 -3.25
C GLY A 771 -17.33 26.63 -4.39
N LYS A 772 -18.35 26.71 -5.26
CA LYS A 772 -18.42 27.65 -6.38
C LYS A 772 -19.48 28.69 -6.07
N MET A 773 -19.04 29.91 -5.78
CA MET A 773 -19.95 31.01 -5.55
C MET A 773 -20.62 31.43 -6.86
N SER A 774 -21.90 31.77 -6.79
CA SER A 774 -22.66 32.32 -7.92
C SER A 774 -23.52 33.48 -7.44
N VAL A 775 -23.78 34.46 -8.31
CA VAL A 775 -24.65 35.59 -7.99
C VAL A 775 -26.10 35.09 -8.00
N ALA A 776 -26.71 35.00 -6.83
CA ALA A 776 -28.11 34.60 -6.66
C ALA A 776 -29.08 35.73 -7.01
N LYS A 777 -28.72 36.96 -6.62
CA LYS A 777 -29.56 38.14 -6.85
C LYS A 777 -28.70 39.39 -6.94
N ALA A 778 -28.98 40.23 -7.93
CA ALA A 778 -28.37 41.54 -8.08
C ALA A 778 -29.42 42.63 -7.83
N ASN A 779 -29.18 43.49 -6.84
CA ASN A 779 -30.03 44.64 -6.53
C ASN A 779 -29.27 45.93 -6.85
N ILE A 780 -29.62 46.54 -7.96
CA ILE A 780 -28.96 47.74 -8.51
C ILE A 780 -29.82 48.98 -8.18
N VAL A 781 -29.19 50.11 -7.87
CA VAL A 781 -29.90 51.35 -7.47
C VAL A 781 -30.38 52.13 -8.70
N SER A 782 -31.46 52.91 -8.54
CA SER A 782 -32.22 53.61 -9.59
C SER A 782 -31.42 54.33 -10.69
N PRO A 783 -30.28 55.05 -10.47
CA PRO A 783 -29.60 55.72 -11.58
C PRO A 783 -29.00 54.77 -12.63
N TRP A 784 -28.79 53.50 -12.29
CA TRP A 784 -28.20 52.48 -13.16
C TRP A 784 -29.23 51.54 -13.79
N VAL A 785 -30.49 51.54 -13.32
CA VAL A 785 -31.55 50.63 -13.77
C VAL A 785 -32.47 51.27 -14.83
N ASP A 786 -32.51 52.60 -14.92
CA ASP A 786 -33.43 53.35 -15.78
C ASP A 786 -33.32 53.02 -17.29
N THR A 787 -32.23 52.40 -17.75
CA THR A 787 -32.04 52.01 -19.16
C THR A 787 -31.19 50.73 -19.25
N ASP A 788 -31.54 49.80 -20.15
CA ASP A 788 -30.77 48.57 -20.39
C ASP A 788 -29.29 48.82 -20.70
N TRP A 789 -29.02 49.94 -21.38
CA TRP A 789 -27.67 50.44 -21.60
C TRP A 789 -26.89 50.66 -20.30
N ARG A 790 -27.47 51.39 -19.32
CA ARG A 790 -26.81 51.68 -18.05
C ARG A 790 -26.61 50.43 -17.20
N LYS A 791 -27.55 49.49 -17.27
CA LYS A 791 -27.41 48.18 -16.62
C LYS A 791 -26.22 47.40 -17.19
N ARG A 792 -26.04 47.41 -18.52
CA ARG A 792 -24.86 46.81 -19.17
C ARG A 792 -23.57 47.51 -18.76
N VAL A 793 -23.53 48.85 -18.78
CA VAL A 793 -22.35 49.62 -18.34
C VAL A 793 -21.98 49.30 -16.90
N TRP A 794 -22.96 49.17 -16.00
CA TRP A 794 -22.73 48.77 -14.61
C TRP A 794 -22.05 47.40 -14.52
N TRP A 795 -22.56 46.40 -15.27
CA TRP A 795 -21.94 45.06 -15.32
C TRP A 795 -20.53 45.09 -15.96
N THR A 796 -20.30 45.93 -16.96
CA THR A 796 -18.96 46.14 -17.55
C THR A 796 -17.99 46.71 -16.52
N ILE A 797 -18.39 47.73 -15.76
CA ILE A 797 -17.58 48.37 -14.71
C ILE A 797 -17.24 47.36 -13.60
N VAL A 798 -18.26 46.65 -13.09
CA VAL A 798 -18.11 45.67 -12.00
C VAL A 798 -17.28 44.46 -12.45
N GLY A 799 -17.52 43.96 -13.67
CA GLY A 799 -16.77 42.85 -14.25
C GLY A 799 -15.31 43.20 -14.52
N LEU A 800 -15.01 44.40 -15.03
CA LEU A 800 -13.63 44.89 -15.22
C LEU A 800 -12.89 45.01 -13.89
N ALA A 801 -13.55 45.52 -12.84
CA ALA A 801 -12.94 45.66 -11.52
C ALA A 801 -12.54 44.30 -10.90
N GLU A 802 -13.35 43.26 -11.10
CA GLU A 802 -13.10 41.91 -10.58
C GLU A 802 -12.28 41.03 -11.54
N MET A 803 -11.94 41.50 -12.74
CA MET A 803 -11.16 40.73 -13.71
C MET A 803 -9.75 40.39 -13.21
N GLY A 804 -9.17 41.26 -12.36
CA GLY A 804 -7.88 41.03 -11.70
C GLY A 804 -7.96 40.28 -10.37
N SER A 805 -9.15 39.84 -9.95
CA SER A 805 -9.40 39.22 -8.64
C SER A 805 -9.39 37.70 -8.75
N GLU A 806 -8.44 37.05 -8.08
CA GLU A 806 -8.38 35.58 -8.01
C GLU A 806 -9.36 34.97 -7.01
N HIS A 807 -9.99 35.82 -6.19
CA HIS A 807 -10.91 35.39 -5.13
C HIS A 807 -12.16 34.70 -5.74
N PRO A 808 -12.69 33.62 -5.14
CA PRO A 808 -13.90 32.93 -5.63
C PRO A 808 -15.10 33.86 -5.86
N ILE A 809 -15.22 34.88 -5.01
CA ILE A 809 -16.19 35.98 -5.13
C ILE A 809 -15.99 36.75 -6.44
N GLY A 810 -14.77 37.18 -6.75
CA GLY A 810 -14.47 37.96 -7.95
C GLY A 810 -14.77 37.16 -9.22
N LYS A 811 -14.39 35.87 -9.23
CA LYS A 811 -14.75 34.94 -10.32
C LYS A 811 -16.27 34.79 -10.49
N ALA A 812 -17.03 34.72 -9.40
CA ALA A 812 -18.49 34.64 -9.45
C ALA A 812 -19.13 35.91 -10.03
N VAL A 813 -18.64 37.08 -9.63
CA VAL A 813 -19.11 38.38 -10.11
C VAL A 813 -18.73 38.58 -11.58
N LEU A 814 -17.51 38.21 -11.98
CA LEU A 814 -17.05 38.25 -13.37
C LEU A 814 -17.89 37.31 -14.27
N GLY A 815 -18.16 36.09 -13.80
CA GLY A 815 -19.03 35.14 -14.51
C GLY A 815 -20.47 35.66 -14.69
N ALA A 816 -21.03 36.29 -13.65
CA ALA A 816 -22.33 36.94 -13.74
C ALA A 816 -22.33 38.12 -14.71
N ALA A 817 -21.27 38.96 -14.68
CA ALA A 817 -21.10 40.06 -15.62
C ALA A 817 -21.02 39.58 -17.07
N ARG A 818 -20.24 38.53 -17.35
CA ARG A 818 -20.16 37.90 -18.69
C ARG A 818 -21.53 37.42 -19.17
N THR A 819 -22.28 36.76 -18.29
CA THR A 819 -23.61 36.22 -18.62
C THR A 819 -24.60 37.35 -18.93
N GLU A 820 -24.65 38.41 -18.12
CA GLU A 820 -25.54 39.56 -18.33
C GLU A 820 -25.13 40.43 -19.54
N LEU A 821 -23.85 40.43 -19.91
CA LEU A 821 -23.34 41.08 -21.11
C LEU A 821 -23.52 40.24 -22.39
N GLY A 822 -23.89 38.96 -22.26
CA GLY A 822 -24.02 38.02 -23.38
C GLY A 822 -22.67 37.54 -23.95
N LEU A 823 -21.61 37.61 -23.15
CA LEU A 823 -20.25 37.17 -23.50
C LEU A 823 -20.05 35.70 -23.12
N GLY A 824 -19.20 34.98 -23.87
CA GLY A 824 -18.84 33.60 -23.56
C GLY A 824 -18.08 33.46 -22.23
N PRO A 825 -17.99 32.23 -21.65
CA PRO A 825 -17.42 32.02 -20.32
C PRO A 825 -15.96 32.43 -20.18
N ASP A 826 -15.18 32.46 -21.26
CA ASP A 826 -13.77 32.88 -21.29
C ASP A 826 -13.52 34.23 -22.01
N ALA A 827 -14.58 34.89 -22.48
CA ALA A 827 -14.43 36.16 -23.19
C ALA A 827 -13.93 37.27 -22.23
N THR A 828 -12.97 38.07 -22.68
CA THR A 828 -12.50 39.24 -21.95
C THR A 828 -13.49 40.39 -22.09
N ILE A 829 -13.70 41.14 -21.00
CA ILE A 829 -14.54 42.33 -21.04
C ILE A 829 -13.68 43.47 -21.62
N GLU A 830 -14.20 44.17 -22.63
CA GLU A 830 -13.47 45.25 -23.29
C GLU A 830 -13.36 46.49 -22.38
N GLY A 831 -12.13 46.83 -21.97
CA GLY A 831 -11.80 48.00 -21.16
C GLY A 831 -10.41 47.91 -20.55
N SER A 832 -9.96 48.99 -19.91
CA SER A 832 -8.71 49.03 -19.15
C SER A 832 -8.99 49.11 -17.65
N VAL A 833 -8.18 48.37 -16.88
CA VAL A 833 -8.15 48.44 -15.42
C VAL A 833 -6.89 49.20 -15.03
N GLY A 834 -7.06 50.26 -14.24
CA GLY A 834 -5.97 51.04 -13.64
C GLY A 834 -5.52 50.45 -12.30
N ASP A 835 -5.17 51.32 -11.34
CA ASP A 835 -4.67 50.89 -10.03
C ASP A 835 -5.68 49.98 -9.32
N PHE A 836 -5.33 48.70 -9.20
CA PHE A 836 -6.07 47.68 -8.47
C PHE A 836 -5.43 47.49 -7.09
N SER A 837 -6.23 47.54 -6.03
CA SER A 837 -5.80 47.26 -4.67
C SER A 837 -6.82 46.35 -3.98
N ALA A 838 -6.35 45.22 -3.47
CA ALA A 838 -7.16 44.28 -2.70
C ALA A 838 -6.84 44.41 -1.20
N ALA A 839 -7.87 44.58 -0.38
CA ALA A 839 -7.79 44.58 1.07
C ALA A 839 -8.35 43.25 1.61
N VAL A 840 -7.45 42.40 2.12
CA VAL A 840 -7.77 41.05 2.63
C VAL A 840 -8.88 41.13 3.69
N GLY A 841 -9.93 40.31 3.50
CA GLY A 841 -11.09 40.26 4.41
C GLY A 841 -12.05 41.46 4.34
N LYS A 842 -11.80 42.43 3.44
CA LYS A 842 -12.62 43.64 3.29
C LYS A 842 -13.24 43.78 1.90
N GLY A 843 -12.41 43.82 0.85
CA GLY A 843 -12.88 44.09 -0.52
C GLY A 843 -11.76 44.52 -1.46
N ILE A 844 -12.15 44.98 -2.65
CA ILE A 844 -11.26 45.52 -3.68
C ILE A 844 -11.61 46.97 -4.02
N SER A 845 -10.59 47.74 -4.40
CA SER A 845 -10.73 49.05 -5.01
C SER A 845 -9.99 49.07 -6.34
N ALA A 846 -10.65 49.53 -7.39
CA ALA A 846 -10.05 49.61 -8.72
C ALA A 846 -10.50 50.86 -9.46
N TYR A 847 -9.63 51.40 -10.31
CA TYR A 847 -10.04 52.35 -11.35
C TYR A 847 -10.32 51.58 -12.63
N VAL A 848 -11.46 51.83 -13.27
CA VAL A 848 -11.83 51.15 -14.52
C VAL A 848 -12.27 52.14 -15.59
N GLU A 849 -11.89 51.85 -16.83
CA GLU A 849 -12.26 52.60 -18.03
C GLU A 849 -12.91 51.62 -19.03
N PRO A 850 -14.25 51.61 -19.14
CA PRO A 850 -14.95 50.72 -20.07
C PRO A 850 -14.76 51.20 -21.52
N ALA A 851 -14.48 50.27 -22.45
CA ALA A 851 -14.28 50.61 -23.86
C ALA A 851 -15.58 51.00 -24.58
N THR A 852 -16.73 50.68 -23.99
CA THR A 852 -18.05 50.78 -24.63
C THR A 852 -18.63 52.20 -24.68
N ALA A 853 -17.92 53.23 -24.21
CA ALA A 853 -18.48 54.58 -24.15
C ALA A 853 -17.92 55.51 -25.23
N ASN A 854 -18.81 56.28 -25.88
CA ASN A 854 -18.44 57.48 -26.64
C ASN A 854 -17.75 58.56 -25.75
N GLU A 855 -17.68 58.32 -24.43
CA GLU A 855 -16.92 59.06 -23.44
C GLU A 855 -15.99 58.10 -22.68
N ARG A 856 -14.67 58.17 -22.88
CA ARG A 856 -13.69 57.46 -22.04
C ARG A 856 -13.69 58.05 -20.62
N ALA A 857 -14.65 57.66 -19.80
CA ALA A 857 -14.78 58.07 -18.42
C ALA A 857 -14.12 57.03 -17.50
N ARG A 858 -13.29 57.52 -16.57
CA ARG A 858 -12.61 56.71 -15.55
C ARG A 858 -13.46 56.67 -14.29
N TYR A 859 -13.86 55.48 -13.87
CA TYR A 859 -14.67 55.26 -12.66
C TYR A 859 -13.82 54.70 -11.53
N LYS A 860 -14.03 55.20 -10.31
CA LYS A 860 -13.47 54.61 -9.08
C LYS A 860 -14.48 53.62 -8.50
N VAL A 861 -14.13 52.34 -8.47
CA VAL A 861 -15.01 51.26 -8.02
C VAL A 861 -14.50 50.71 -6.70
N LEU A 862 -15.43 50.51 -5.75
CA LEU A 862 -15.20 49.86 -4.46
C LEU A 862 -16.18 48.70 -4.35
N ILE A 863 -15.67 47.48 -4.18
CA ILE A 863 -16.48 46.26 -4.04
C ILE A 863 -16.06 45.56 -2.75
N GLY A 864 -16.98 45.34 -1.81
CA GLY A 864 -16.61 44.70 -0.55
C GLY A 864 -17.72 44.64 0.49
N ASN A 865 -17.33 44.44 1.74
CA ASN A 865 -18.25 44.46 2.88
C ASN A 865 -18.66 45.90 3.26
N VAL A 866 -19.68 46.02 4.12
CA VAL A 866 -20.22 47.33 4.55
C VAL A 866 -19.14 48.18 5.26
N LEU A 867 -18.28 47.54 6.07
CA LEU A 867 -17.20 48.22 6.79
C LEU A 867 -16.16 48.84 5.85
N PHE A 868 -15.87 48.19 4.72
CA PHE A 868 -14.92 48.65 3.72
C PHE A 868 -15.41 49.92 3.02
N LEU A 869 -16.70 49.98 2.69
CA LEU A 869 -17.31 51.17 2.10
C LEU A 869 -17.37 52.33 3.10
N GLN A 870 -17.70 52.06 4.36
CA GLN A 870 -17.70 53.08 5.42
C GLN A 870 -16.30 53.65 5.68
N GLN A 871 -15.25 52.83 5.60
CA GLN A 871 -13.86 53.28 5.71
C GLN A 871 -13.39 54.15 4.55
N ASN A 872 -14.09 54.10 3.41
CA ASN A 872 -13.83 54.92 2.23
C ASN A 872 -14.87 56.05 2.06
N ASP A 873 -15.48 56.48 3.17
CA ASP A 873 -16.47 57.58 3.24
C ASP A 873 -17.74 57.39 2.39
N VAL A 874 -18.13 56.15 2.08
CA VAL A 874 -19.36 55.85 1.35
C VAL A 874 -20.52 55.53 2.31
N THR A 875 -21.57 56.36 2.30
CA THR A 875 -22.80 56.10 3.05
C THR A 875 -23.66 55.00 2.41
N VAL A 876 -23.78 53.87 3.10
CA VAL A 876 -24.67 52.75 2.72
C VAL A 876 -26.07 52.96 3.32
N PRO A 877 -27.16 52.94 2.54
CA PRO A 877 -28.53 53.11 3.06
C PRO A 877 -28.92 52.00 4.06
N ARG A 878 -29.58 52.36 5.17
CA ARG A 878 -30.09 51.39 6.15
C ARG A 878 -31.07 50.38 5.56
N THR A 879 -31.87 50.81 4.58
CA THR A 879 -32.78 49.93 3.81
C THR A 879 -32.04 48.86 3.02
N ALA A 880 -30.82 49.13 2.55
CA ALA A 880 -29.99 48.13 1.87
C ALA A 880 -29.43 47.09 2.85
N ILE A 881 -29.10 47.51 4.08
CA ILE A 881 -28.65 46.62 5.16
C ILE A 881 -29.81 45.69 5.59
N GLU A 882 -31.00 46.26 5.83
CA GLU A 882 -32.19 45.50 6.20
C GLU A 882 -32.68 44.57 5.07
N ALA A 883 -32.65 45.01 3.80
CA ALA A 883 -32.98 44.15 2.65
C ALA A 883 -31.99 42.99 2.50
N SER A 884 -30.72 43.23 2.83
CA SER A 884 -29.67 42.20 2.82
C SER A 884 -29.88 41.15 3.93
N GLU A 885 -30.41 41.54 5.09
CA GLU A 885 -30.78 40.64 6.18
C GLU A 885 -32.09 39.89 5.89
N GLN A 886 -33.08 40.54 5.28
CA GLN A 886 -34.37 39.92 4.93
C GLN A 886 -34.25 38.83 3.86
N VAL A 887 -33.35 38.95 2.89
CA VAL A 887 -33.09 37.88 1.90
C VAL A 887 -32.51 36.63 2.58
N ASN A 888 -31.70 36.81 3.62
CA ASN A 888 -31.17 35.71 4.44
C ASN A 888 -32.23 35.11 5.39
N ALA A 889 -33.22 35.90 5.83
CA ALA A 889 -34.27 35.44 6.74
C ALA A 889 -35.51 34.86 6.03
N SER A 890 -35.77 35.26 4.79
CA SER A 890 -36.92 34.78 4.02
C SER A 890 -36.66 33.35 3.56
N ARG A 891 -37.46 32.40 4.07
CA ARG A 891 -37.49 30.97 3.69
C ARG A 891 -37.73 30.81 2.18
N SER A 892 -36.69 30.97 1.37
CA SER A 892 -36.74 30.66 -0.05
C SER A 892 -36.79 29.14 -0.23
N THR A 893 -37.88 28.65 -0.82
CA THR A 893 -38.12 27.27 -1.26
C THR A 893 -37.22 26.82 -2.44
N LYS A 894 -36.19 27.60 -2.80
CA LYS A 894 -35.21 27.28 -3.86
C LYS A 894 -33.79 27.14 -3.27
N SER A 895 -33.04 26.20 -3.84
CA SER A 895 -31.77 25.55 -3.43
C SER A 895 -30.53 26.43 -3.14
N ASN A 896 -30.68 27.65 -2.62
CA ASN A 896 -29.56 28.57 -2.42
C ASN A 896 -29.06 28.55 -0.98
N ALA A 897 -27.75 28.36 -0.80
CA ALA A 897 -27.08 28.11 0.48
C ALA A 897 -26.85 29.39 1.31
N GLY A 898 -27.91 30.11 1.70
CA GLY A 898 -27.76 31.45 2.30
C GLY A 898 -27.04 32.42 1.36
N THR A 899 -27.05 33.72 1.66
CA THR A 899 -26.47 34.73 0.77
C THR A 899 -25.41 35.57 1.47
N THR A 900 -24.20 35.54 0.92
CA THR A 900 -23.11 36.47 1.22
C THR A 900 -23.37 37.76 0.44
N ASN A 901 -23.59 38.86 1.15
CA ASN A 901 -23.93 40.13 0.54
C ASN A 901 -22.68 40.99 0.35
N ILE A 902 -22.48 41.44 -0.88
CA ILE A 902 -21.38 42.32 -1.26
C ILE A 902 -21.96 43.62 -1.75
N VAL A 903 -21.35 44.71 -1.29
CA VAL A 903 -21.80 46.05 -1.60
C VAL A 903 -20.85 46.69 -2.60
N ILE A 904 -21.42 47.42 -3.54
CA ILE A 904 -20.71 48.06 -4.64
C ILE A 904 -20.93 49.57 -4.57
N ALA A 905 -19.86 50.33 -4.66
CA ALA A 905 -19.88 51.78 -4.81
C ALA A 905 -19.08 52.21 -6.05
N ILE A 906 -19.62 53.18 -6.78
CA ILE A 906 -19.02 53.78 -7.98
C ILE A 906 -18.91 55.28 -7.71
N ASP A 907 -17.71 55.84 -7.89
CA ASP A 907 -17.39 57.27 -7.67
C ASP A 907 -17.84 57.81 -6.31
N GLY A 908 -17.67 57.02 -5.25
CA GLY A 908 -18.03 57.39 -3.88
C GLY A 908 -19.53 57.32 -3.57
N ALA A 909 -20.37 56.89 -4.51
CA ALA A 909 -21.79 56.68 -4.30
C ALA A 909 -22.14 55.18 -4.29
N PHE A 910 -23.06 54.79 -3.41
CA PHE A 910 -23.60 53.42 -3.36
C PHE A 910 -24.34 53.08 -4.66
N ALA A 911 -23.87 52.06 -5.37
CA ALA A 911 -24.36 51.68 -6.71
C ALA A 911 -25.22 50.41 -6.70
N GLY A 912 -25.13 49.59 -5.66
CA GLY A 912 -25.96 48.38 -5.51
C GLY A 912 -25.33 47.35 -4.57
N HIS A 913 -25.98 46.20 -4.45
CA HIS A 913 -25.43 45.04 -3.78
C HIS A 913 -25.72 43.74 -4.54
N LEU A 914 -24.78 42.80 -4.44
CA LEU A 914 -24.87 41.46 -4.98
C LEU A 914 -25.02 40.47 -3.83
N CYS A 915 -26.00 39.58 -3.95
CA CYS A 915 -26.20 38.45 -3.06
C CYS A 915 -25.55 37.23 -3.73
N LEU A 916 -24.46 36.73 -3.18
CA LEU A 916 -23.79 35.53 -3.64
C LEU A 916 -24.28 34.34 -2.82
N SER A 917 -24.62 33.25 -3.46
CA SER A 917 -24.86 31.98 -2.76
C SER A 917 -23.92 30.91 -3.28
N ASP A 918 -23.52 30.04 -2.39
CA ASP A 918 -22.93 28.77 -2.77
C ASP A 918 -24.04 27.81 -3.22
N THR A 919 -23.72 26.89 -4.13
CA THR A 919 -24.67 25.89 -4.60
C THR A 919 -24.50 24.61 -3.78
N ILE A 920 -25.61 24.11 -3.23
CA ILE A 920 -25.62 22.86 -2.47
C ILE A 920 -25.52 21.70 -3.47
N LYS A 921 -24.75 20.65 -3.12
CA LYS A 921 -24.68 19.45 -3.95
C LYS A 921 -26.03 18.72 -3.98
N ASP A 922 -26.42 18.23 -5.15
CA ASP A 922 -27.72 17.58 -5.36
C ASP A 922 -27.98 16.37 -4.44
N GLY A 923 -26.92 15.69 -4.00
CA GLY A 923 -27.00 14.53 -3.09
C GLY A 923 -26.92 14.87 -1.59
N ALA A 924 -26.66 16.12 -1.20
CA ALA A 924 -26.36 16.47 0.20
C ALA A 924 -27.56 16.24 1.14
N ALA A 925 -28.75 16.72 0.76
CA ALA A 925 -29.97 16.53 1.55
C ALA A 925 -30.36 15.05 1.66
N ALA A 926 -30.19 14.28 0.58
CA ALA A 926 -30.44 12.85 0.58
C ALA A 926 -29.48 12.09 1.50
N ALA A 927 -28.19 12.41 1.46
CA ALA A 927 -27.19 11.79 2.32
C ALA A 927 -27.48 12.02 3.80
N ILE A 928 -27.84 13.24 4.19
CA ILE A 928 -28.19 13.58 5.58
C ILE A 928 -29.46 12.86 6.03
N ALA A 929 -30.50 12.83 5.19
CA ALA A 929 -31.73 12.08 5.48
C ALA A 929 -31.45 10.57 5.68
N VAL A 930 -30.57 9.99 4.87
CA VAL A 930 -30.14 8.59 5.01
C VAL A 930 -29.35 8.39 6.32
N LEU A 931 -28.44 9.30 6.68
CA LEU A 931 -27.68 9.24 7.93
C LEU A 931 -28.61 9.27 9.15
N HIS A 932 -29.61 10.17 9.16
CA HIS A 932 -30.63 10.22 10.21
C HIS A 932 -31.42 8.92 10.30
N ARG A 933 -31.82 8.35 9.16
CA ARG A 933 -32.51 7.05 9.10
C ARG A 933 -31.64 5.89 9.59
N MET A 934 -30.31 6.00 9.47
CA MET A 934 -29.33 5.06 10.04
C MET A 934 -29.09 5.24 11.53
N GLY A 935 -29.74 6.23 12.16
CA GLY A 935 -29.59 6.59 13.58
C GLY A 935 -28.32 7.39 13.88
N VAL A 936 -27.74 8.05 12.88
CA VAL A 936 -26.52 8.85 13.01
C VAL A 936 -26.90 10.33 13.06
N ARG A 937 -26.45 11.06 14.09
CA ARG A 937 -26.66 12.51 14.18
C ARG A 937 -25.70 13.24 13.24
N THR A 938 -26.11 14.37 12.70
CA THR A 938 -25.30 15.17 11.77
C THR A 938 -25.12 16.57 12.32
N ALA A 939 -23.90 17.07 12.35
CA ALA A 939 -23.61 18.46 12.68
C ALA A 939 -22.92 19.15 11.49
N MET A 940 -23.10 20.46 11.36
CA MET A 940 -22.42 21.27 10.35
C MET A 940 -21.40 22.17 11.04
N MET A 941 -20.20 22.24 10.47
CA MET A 941 -19.14 23.15 10.94
C MET A 941 -18.68 24.05 9.80
N THR A 942 -18.55 25.35 10.04
CA THR A 942 -18.13 26.29 9.00
C THR A 942 -17.48 27.55 9.57
N GLY A 943 -16.57 28.14 8.77
CA GLY A 943 -16.02 29.48 9.02
C GLY A 943 -16.99 30.61 8.66
N ASP A 944 -18.09 30.30 7.96
CA ASP A 944 -19.07 31.27 7.52
C ASP A 944 -19.93 31.83 8.66
N GLN A 945 -20.58 32.96 8.40
CA GLN A 945 -21.45 33.63 9.36
C GLN A 945 -22.70 32.81 9.67
N ARG A 946 -23.18 32.90 10.93
CA ARG A 946 -24.26 32.05 11.47
C ARG A 946 -25.55 32.07 10.63
N GLY A 947 -25.92 33.22 10.06
CA GLY A 947 -27.12 33.33 9.21
C GLY A 947 -27.04 32.43 7.96
N THR A 948 -25.91 32.45 7.26
CA THR A 948 -25.66 31.60 6.09
C THR A 948 -25.66 30.12 6.48
N ALA A 949 -24.96 29.76 7.56
CA ALA A 949 -24.87 28.38 8.05
C ALA A 949 -26.25 27.79 8.39
N LEU A 950 -27.11 28.54 9.09
CA LEU A 950 -28.47 28.12 9.44
C LEU A 950 -29.36 27.96 8.20
N ALA A 951 -29.20 28.83 7.19
CA ALA A 951 -29.92 28.71 5.93
C ALA A 951 -29.55 27.40 5.22
N VAL A 952 -28.25 27.07 5.08
CA VAL A 952 -27.81 25.80 4.49
C VAL A 952 -28.34 24.62 5.29
N ALA A 953 -28.15 24.64 6.62
CA ALA A 953 -28.59 23.58 7.52
C ALA A 953 -30.09 23.28 7.38
N SER A 954 -30.92 24.33 7.26
CA SER A 954 -32.37 24.16 7.09
C SER A 954 -32.76 23.49 5.77
N VAL A 955 -32.00 23.71 4.69
CA VAL A 955 -32.25 23.11 3.37
C VAL A 955 -31.83 21.63 3.36
N VAL A 956 -30.71 21.30 4.00
CA VAL A 956 -30.20 19.92 4.04
C VAL A 956 -30.81 19.07 5.17
N GLY A 957 -31.50 19.69 6.13
CA GLY A 957 -32.19 19.02 7.23
C GLY A 957 -31.34 18.81 8.48
N ILE A 958 -30.38 19.69 8.78
CA ILE A 958 -29.58 19.68 10.02
C ILE A 958 -30.23 20.58 11.07
N ASP A 959 -30.34 20.11 12.31
CA ASP A 959 -30.92 20.86 13.43
C ASP A 959 -30.08 22.10 13.78
N ALA A 960 -30.75 23.20 14.16
CA ALA A 960 -30.10 24.49 14.41
C ALA A 960 -29.13 24.48 15.61
N ASP A 961 -29.33 23.55 16.55
CA ASP A 961 -28.47 23.36 17.71
C ASP A 961 -27.13 22.68 17.35
N ASP A 962 -27.10 21.94 16.24
CA ASP A 962 -25.94 21.19 15.74
C ASP A 962 -25.20 21.96 14.61
N VAL A 963 -25.32 23.30 14.59
CA VAL A 963 -24.64 24.19 13.63
C VAL A 963 -23.62 25.08 14.33
N TYR A 964 -22.34 24.84 14.01
CA TYR A 964 -21.20 25.58 14.51
C TYR A 964 -20.66 26.49 13.39
N ALA A 965 -20.86 27.81 13.54
CA ALA A 965 -20.55 28.82 12.53
C ALA A 965 -19.51 29.83 13.05
N GLY A 966 -18.76 30.47 12.14
CA GLY A 966 -17.67 31.40 12.48
C GLY A 966 -16.46 30.74 13.14
N VAL A 967 -16.23 29.46 12.85
CA VAL A 967 -15.24 28.62 13.54
C VAL A 967 -13.88 28.69 12.83
N SER A 968 -12.82 28.98 13.58
CA SER A 968 -11.43 28.90 13.06
C SER A 968 -10.91 27.45 13.03
N PRO A 969 -9.86 27.11 12.26
CA PRO A 969 -9.31 25.75 12.19
C PRO A 969 -8.98 25.13 13.57
N ASP A 970 -8.37 25.90 14.47
CA ASP A 970 -8.05 25.44 15.84
C ASP A 970 -9.32 25.16 16.66
N GLN A 971 -10.35 25.99 16.48
CA GLN A 971 -11.64 25.79 17.14
C GLN A 971 -12.38 24.57 16.60
N LYS A 972 -12.19 24.20 15.31
CA LYS A 972 -12.78 22.97 14.76
C LYS A 972 -12.31 21.73 15.54
N GLN A 973 -11.02 21.66 15.85
CA GLN A 973 -10.47 20.57 16.67
C GLN A 973 -11.06 20.55 18.09
N ALA A 974 -11.18 21.71 18.73
CA ALA A 974 -11.74 21.83 20.07
C ALA A 974 -13.19 21.34 20.13
N ILE A 975 -14.00 21.66 19.12
CA ILE A 975 -15.39 21.22 19.04
C ILE A 975 -15.47 19.70 18.83
N ILE A 976 -14.61 19.12 17.98
CA ILE A 976 -14.54 17.66 17.81
C ILE A 976 -14.22 16.97 19.15
N ARG A 977 -13.24 17.47 19.90
CA ARG A 977 -12.92 16.95 21.24
C ARG A 977 -14.10 17.07 22.20
N GLN A 978 -14.81 18.19 22.18
CA GLN A 978 -15.99 18.39 23.02
C GLN A 978 -17.09 17.35 22.71
N LEU A 979 -17.31 17.05 21.43
CA LEU A 979 -18.27 16.01 21.01
C LEU A 979 -17.81 14.60 21.40
N GLN A 980 -16.50 14.34 21.37
CA GLN A 980 -15.91 13.08 21.84
C GLN A 980 -16.03 12.91 23.36
N GLU A 981 -15.74 13.97 24.14
CA GLU A 981 -15.88 14.00 25.60
C GLU A 981 -17.34 13.82 26.06
N ALA A 982 -18.31 14.25 25.24
CA ALA A 982 -19.73 13.98 25.45
C ALA A 982 -20.11 12.49 25.25
N GLY A 983 -19.15 11.63 24.90
CA GLY A 983 -19.33 10.20 24.69
C GLY A 983 -19.76 9.82 23.27
N GLY A 984 -19.75 10.77 22.33
CA GLY A 984 -20.00 10.51 20.92
C GLY A 984 -18.77 9.92 20.22
N VAL A 985 -18.97 8.98 19.30
CA VAL A 985 -17.94 8.59 18.34
C VAL A 985 -18.13 9.44 17.09
N VAL A 986 -17.18 10.34 16.85
CA VAL A 986 -17.31 11.46 15.92
C VAL A 986 -16.54 11.18 14.64
N ALA A 987 -17.25 11.21 13.51
CA ALA A 987 -16.63 11.25 12.21
C ALA A 987 -16.64 12.68 11.66
N MET A 988 -15.50 13.16 11.16
CA MET A 988 -15.39 14.47 10.50
C MET A 988 -15.30 14.28 9.00
N VAL A 989 -16.07 15.03 8.21
CA VAL A 989 -16.02 15.03 6.75
C VAL A 989 -15.53 16.40 6.28
N GLY A 990 -14.46 16.42 5.49
CA GLY A 990 -13.89 17.68 4.99
C GLY A 990 -12.99 17.46 3.77
N ASP A 991 -12.70 18.54 3.07
CA ASP A 991 -11.89 18.54 1.83
C ASP A 991 -10.76 19.60 1.86
N GLY A 992 -10.82 20.57 2.77
CA GLY A 992 -9.86 21.66 2.86
C GLY A 992 -8.62 21.36 3.70
N ILE A 993 -7.53 22.09 3.42
CA ILE A 993 -6.31 22.13 4.27
C ILE A 993 -6.67 22.55 5.71
N ASN A 994 -7.67 23.43 5.82
CA ASN A 994 -8.20 23.93 7.09
C ASN A 994 -8.88 22.83 7.93
N ASP A 995 -9.21 21.70 7.31
CA ASP A 995 -9.92 20.59 7.94
C ASP A 995 -9.00 19.44 8.33
N SER A 996 -7.80 19.34 7.75
CA SER A 996 -6.82 18.30 8.06
C SER A 996 -6.54 18.15 9.56
N PRO A 997 -6.38 19.24 10.35
CA PRO A 997 -6.18 19.11 11.79
C PRO A 997 -7.41 18.56 12.52
N ALA A 998 -8.61 18.87 12.03
CA ALA A 998 -9.89 18.40 12.56
C ALA A 998 -10.15 16.93 12.18
N LEU A 999 -9.85 16.55 10.93
CA LEU A 999 -9.90 15.18 10.41
C LEU A 999 -9.01 14.23 11.22
N ALA A 1000 -7.79 14.65 11.54
CA ALA A 1000 -6.86 13.84 12.34
C ALA A 1000 -7.25 13.72 13.83
N THR A 1001 -8.08 14.64 14.35
CA THR A 1001 -8.55 14.61 15.74
C THR A 1001 -9.81 13.76 15.90
N ALA A 1002 -10.61 13.62 14.84
CA ALA A 1002 -11.82 12.81 14.84
C ALA A 1002 -11.52 11.32 15.08
N ASP A 1003 -12.51 10.55 15.54
CA ASP A 1003 -12.37 9.10 15.67
C ASP A 1003 -12.26 8.42 14.29
N VAL A 1004 -12.88 9.05 13.28
CA VAL A 1004 -12.75 8.70 11.87
C VAL A 1004 -12.74 9.99 11.03
N GLY A 1005 -11.62 10.30 10.38
CA GLY A 1005 -11.57 11.35 9.36
C GLY A 1005 -12.05 10.83 8.00
N ILE A 1006 -12.95 11.54 7.33
CA ILE A 1006 -13.44 11.22 5.98
C ILE A 1006 -13.08 12.38 5.04
N ALA A 1007 -12.26 12.12 4.01
CA ALA A 1007 -11.90 13.11 2.99
C ALA A 1007 -12.53 12.78 1.64
N MET A 1008 -12.82 13.83 0.87
CA MET A 1008 -13.18 13.72 -0.55
C MET A 1008 -11.90 13.72 -1.40
N SER A 1009 -11.90 13.03 -2.55
CA SER A 1009 -10.77 13.00 -3.50
C SER A 1009 -10.47 14.35 -4.17
N SER A 1010 -11.47 15.24 -4.23
CA SER A 1010 -11.25 16.64 -4.64
C SER A 1010 -10.54 17.47 -3.57
N GLY A 1011 -10.40 16.93 -2.37
CA GLY A 1011 -9.76 17.61 -1.25
C GLY A 1011 -8.25 17.71 -1.42
N THR A 1012 -7.66 18.58 -0.62
CA THR A 1012 -6.20 18.80 -0.64
C THR A 1012 -5.44 17.56 -0.17
N ASP A 1013 -4.19 17.39 -0.66
CA ASP A 1013 -3.37 16.21 -0.34
C ASP A 1013 -3.18 16.04 1.18
N VAL A 1014 -3.07 17.15 1.92
CA VAL A 1014 -2.98 17.16 3.39
C VAL A 1014 -4.25 16.61 4.04
N ALA A 1015 -5.43 16.93 3.50
CA ALA A 1015 -6.71 16.41 4.00
C ALA A 1015 -6.86 14.92 3.67
N MET A 1016 -6.47 14.52 2.47
CA MET A 1016 -6.45 13.10 2.07
C MET A 1016 -5.49 12.29 2.93
N GLU A 1017 -4.31 12.81 3.28
CA GLU A 1017 -3.33 12.15 4.14
C GLU A 1017 -3.85 12.01 5.58
N ALA A 1018 -4.45 13.07 6.13
CA ALA A 1018 -4.99 13.10 7.49
C ALA A 1018 -6.24 12.22 7.69
N ALA A 1019 -7.02 11.94 6.64
CA ALA A 1019 -8.25 11.18 6.75
C ALA A 1019 -8.02 9.66 6.82
N ASP A 1020 -8.91 8.97 7.53
CA ASP A 1020 -8.97 7.51 7.63
C ASP A 1020 -9.78 6.87 6.51
N VAL A 1021 -10.77 7.57 5.95
CA VAL A 1021 -11.59 7.13 4.83
C VAL A 1021 -11.49 8.17 3.71
N VAL A 1022 -11.23 7.73 2.49
CA VAL A 1022 -11.16 8.61 1.32
C VAL A 1022 -12.23 8.18 0.31
N LEU A 1023 -13.06 9.15 -0.09
CA LEU A 1023 -14.13 8.97 -1.06
C LEU A 1023 -13.66 9.45 -2.43
N MET A 1024 -13.61 8.54 -3.39
CA MET A 1024 -13.06 8.79 -4.73
C MET A 1024 -13.98 9.63 -5.62
N LYS A 1025 -15.28 9.65 -5.32
CA LYS A 1025 -16.27 10.43 -6.07
C LYS A 1025 -16.52 11.77 -5.37
N PRO A 1026 -15.99 12.89 -5.89
CA PRO A 1026 -16.05 14.18 -5.20
C PRO A 1026 -17.48 14.77 -5.11
N ASN A 1027 -18.36 14.34 -6.01
CA ASN A 1027 -19.71 14.90 -6.14
C ASN A 1027 -20.82 14.06 -5.46
N ASP A 1028 -20.54 12.81 -5.08
CA ASP A 1028 -21.56 11.93 -4.50
C ASP A 1028 -21.42 11.79 -2.97
N LEU A 1029 -22.17 12.59 -2.22
CA LEU A 1029 -22.19 12.52 -0.75
C LEU A 1029 -22.87 11.26 -0.23
N MET A 1030 -23.60 10.52 -1.06
CA MET A 1030 -24.22 9.25 -0.66
C MET A 1030 -23.17 8.15 -0.40
N ASP A 1031 -21.91 8.36 -0.80
CA ASP A 1031 -20.82 7.46 -0.46
C ASP A 1031 -20.47 7.49 1.03
N ILE A 1032 -20.79 8.57 1.76
CA ILE A 1032 -20.62 8.63 3.22
C ILE A 1032 -21.52 7.58 3.92
N PRO A 1033 -22.86 7.61 3.79
CA PRO A 1033 -23.70 6.58 4.39
C PRO A 1033 -23.45 5.19 3.78
N ALA A 1034 -23.05 5.09 2.51
CA ALA A 1034 -22.65 3.82 1.90
C ALA A 1034 -21.41 3.22 2.57
N ALA A 1035 -20.40 4.02 2.91
CA ALA A 1035 -19.21 3.60 3.63
C ALA A 1035 -19.55 3.07 5.04
N LEU A 1036 -20.40 3.78 5.77
CA LEU A 1036 -20.89 3.33 7.09
C LEU A 1036 -21.67 2.01 6.98
N SER A 1037 -22.52 1.87 5.96
CA SER A 1037 -23.28 0.65 5.68
C SER A 1037 -22.38 -0.52 5.29
N LEU A 1038 -21.36 -0.28 4.47
CA LEU A 1038 -20.36 -1.26 4.08
C LEU A 1038 -19.57 -1.75 5.29
N ALA A 1039 -19.05 -0.84 6.11
CA ALA A 1039 -18.33 -1.18 7.34
C ALA A 1039 -19.19 -2.03 8.28
N ARG A 1040 -20.44 -1.63 8.54
CA ARG A 1040 -21.41 -2.42 9.34
C ARG A 1040 -21.66 -3.81 8.74
N THR A 1041 -21.75 -3.91 7.41
CA THR A 1041 -21.96 -5.19 6.71
C THR A 1041 -20.75 -6.12 6.83
N ILE A 1042 -19.54 -5.59 6.69
CA ILE A 1042 -18.28 -6.32 6.88
C ILE A 1042 -18.21 -6.86 8.31
N PHE A 1043 -18.46 -6.02 9.32
CA PHE A 1043 -18.43 -6.46 10.72
C PHE A 1043 -19.54 -7.45 11.07
N ARG A 1044 -20.75 -7.31 10.51
CA ARG A 1044 -21.80 -8.32 10.65
C ARG A 1044 -21.36 -9.66 10.07
N ARG A 1045 -20.66 -9.65 8.93
CA ARG A 1045 -20.10 -10.85 8.31
C ARG A 1045 -19.01 -11.48 9.17
N ILE A 1046 -18.09 -10.67 9.73
CA ILE A 1046 -17.05 -11.13 10.67
C ILE A 1046 -17.69 -11.82 11.88
N LYS A 1047 -18.66 -11.16 12.54
CA LYS A 1047 -19.37 -11.74 13.69
C LYS A 1047 -20.06 -13.06 13.35
N MET A 1048 -20.71 -13.13 12.18
CA MET A 1048 -21.35 -14.36 11.71
C MET A 1048 -20.33 -15.47 11.44
N ASN A 1049 -19.19 -15.15 10.81
CA ASN A 1049 -18.12 -16.11 10.55
C ASN A 1049 -17.49 -16.65 11.84
N LEU A 1050 -17.23 -15.77 12.82
CA LEU A 1050 -16.73 -16.16 14.14
C LEU A 1050 -17.75 -17.04 14.88
N LEU A 1051 -19.05 -16.69 14.79
CA LEU A 1051 -20.12 -17.48 15.37
C LEU A 1051 -20.22 -18.87 14.74
N TRP A 1052 -20.15 -18.99 13.40
CA TRP A 1052 -20.11 -20.28 12.72
C TRP A 1052 -18.90 -21.10 13.17
N ALA A 1053 -17.70 -20.51 13.16
CA ALA A 1053 -16.48 -21.20 13.57
C ALA A 1053 -16.57 -21.73 15.02
N CYS A 1054 -17.12 -20.94 15.95
CA CYS A 1054 -17.31 -21.36 17.33
C CYS A 1054 -18.43 -22.40 17.48
N LEU A 1055 -19.52 -22.27 16.72
CA LEU A 1055 -20.67 -23.17 16.81
C LEU A 1055 -20.31 -24.59 16.39
N TYR A 1056 -19.57 -24.77 15.29
CA TYR A 1056 -19.07 -26.09 14.89
C TYR A 1056 -18.26 -26.74 16.01
N ASN A 1057 -17.34 -25.98 16.61
CA ASN A 1057 -16.48 -26.47 17.68
C ASN A 1057 -17.27 -26.79 18.96
N ALA A 1058 -18.18 -25.90 19.37
CA ALA A 1058 -19.01 -26.08 20.56
C ALA A 1058 -19.93 -27.29 20.46
N VAL A 1059 -20.50 -27.56 19.28
CA VAL A 1059 -21.39 -28.71 19.07
C VAL A 1059 -20.60 -30.01 18.95
N GLY A 1060 -19.53 -30.06 18.17
CA GLY A 1060 -18.85 -31.34 17.90
C GLY A 1060 -17.83 -31.76 18.96
N LEU A 1061 -17.29 -30.86 19.79
CA LEU A 1061 -16.34 -31.22 20.84
C LEU A 1061 -16.94 -32.20 21.88
N PRO A 1062 -18.18 -32.03 22.36
CA PRO A 1062 -18.87 -33.04 23.16
C PRO A 1062 -18.98 -34.43 22.51
N PHE A 1063 -19.18 -34.50 21.19
CA PHE A 1063 -19.22 -35.76 20.44
C PHE A 1063 -17.82 -36.38 20.32
N ALA A 1064 -16.78 -35.56 20.13
CA ALA A 1064 -15.39 -36.00 20.09
C ALA A 1064 -14.89 -36.49 21.47
N MET A 1065 -15.32 -35.83 22.54
CA MET A 1065 -15.06 -36.24 23.93
C MET A 1065 -15.77 -37.55 24.32
N GLY A 1066 -16.68 -38.05 23.49
CA GLY A 1066 -17.41 -39.30 23.73
C GLY A 1066 -18.51 -39.19 24.78
N LEU A 1067 -18.98 -37.99 25.16
CA LEU A 1067 -20.06 -37.84 26.14
C LEU A 1067 -21.35 -38.59 25.73
N PHE A 1068 -21.56 -38.75 24.43
CA PHE A 1068 -22.70 -39.47 23.86
C PHE A 1068 -22.41 -40.96 23.55
N LEU A 1069 -21.29 -41.51 24.02
CA LEU A 1069 -20.97 -42.95 23.92
C LEU A 1069 -22.05 -43.87 24.52
N PRO A 1070 -22.71 -43.53 25.64
CA PRO A 1070 -23.82 -44.33 26.16
C PRO A 1070 -25.01 -44.44 25.18
N LEU A 1071 -25.17 -43.45 24.31
CA LEU A 1071 -26.20 -43.40 23.26
C LEU A 1071 -25.71 -44.00 21.93
N GLY A 1072 -24.47 -44.50 21.89
CA GLY A 1072 -23.86 -45.10 20.69
C GLY A 1072 -23.25 -44.10 19.71
N PHE A 1073 -23.31 -42.80 19.97
CA PHE A 1073 -22.74 -41.77 19.10
C PHE A 1073 -21.31 -41.44 19.52
N HIS A 1074 -20.37 -41.57 18.59
CA HIS A 1074 -18.98 -41.17 18.76
C HIS A 1074 -18.46 -40.58 17.44
N MET A 1075 -17.54 -39.63 17.51
CA MET A 1075 -16.99 -38.98 16.33
C MET A 1075 -15.64 -39.58 15.97
N HIS A 1076 -15.56 -40.24 14.82
CA HIS A 1076 -14.28 -40.72 14.28
C HIS A 1076 -13.39 -39.52 13.91
N PRO A 1077 -12.06 -39.57 14.12
CA PRO A 1077 -11.17 -38.45 13.81
C PRO A 1077 -11.24 -37.98 12.35
N MET A 1078 -11.63 -38.86 11.41
CA MET A 1078 -11.91 -38.47 10.02
C MET A 1078 -13.13 -37.57 9.88
N MET A 1079 -14.25 -37.90 10.54
CA MET A 1079 -15.43 -37.03 10.55
C MET A 1079 -15.10 -35.69 11.18
N ALA A 1080 -14.22 -35.69 12.20
CA ALA A 1080 -13.73 -34.46 12.79
C ALA A 1080 -12.92 -33.61 11.81
N GLY A 1081 -12.00 -34.21 11.05
CA GLY A 1081 -11.24 -33.53 9.98
C GLY A 1081 -12.14 -33.00 8.86
N ALA A 1082 -13.16 -33.76 8.44
CA ALA A 1082 -14.11 -33.32 7.42
C ALA A 1082 -14.99 -32.16 7.91
N ALA A 1083 -15.47 -32.20 9.15
CA ALA A 1083 -16.24 -31.12 9.78
C ALA A 1083 -15.41 -29.83 9.90
N MET A 1084 -14.11 -29.94 10.23
CA MET A 1084 -13.17 -28.82 10.25
C MET A 1084 -13.00 -28.18 8.86
N ALA A 1085 -12.83 -29.00 7.81
CA ALA A 1085 -12.75 -28.52 6.44
C ALA A 1085 -14.05 -27.81 6.02
N ALA A 1086 -15.20 -28.38 6.35
CA ALA A 1086 -16.51 -27.79 6.08
C ALA A 1086 -16.69 -26.43 6.80
N SER A 1087 -16.27 -26.33 8.06
CA SER A 1087 -16.29 -25.08 8.82
C SER A 1087 -15.45 -23.99 8.13
N SER A 1088 -14.22 -24.32 7.71
CA SER A 1088 -13.32 -23.37 7.02
C SER A 1088 -13.90 -22.93 5.66
N VAL A 1089 -14.44 -23.87 4.87
CA VAL A 1089 -15.09 -23.57 3.59
C VAL A 1089 -16.32 -22.68 3.78
N SER A 1090 -17.12 -22.92 4.83
CA SER A 1090 -18.30 -22.10 5.13
C SER A 1090 -17.94 -20.64 5.42
N VAL A 1091 -16.87 -20.40 6.17
CA VAL A 1091 -16.36 -19.06 6.50
C VAL A 1091 -15.79 -18.35 5.27
N VAL A 1092 -15.02 -19.05 4.44
CA VAL A 1092 -14.47 -18.50 3.19
C VAL A 1092 -15.59 -18.16 2.20
N ALA A 1093 -16.54 -19.08 1.99
CA ALA A 1093 -17.69 -18.84 1.12
C ALA A 1093 -18.52 -17.64 1.60
N SER A 1094 -18.82 -17.60 2.90
CA SER A 1094 -19.51 -16.48 3.54
C SER A 1094 -18.80 -15.14 3.31
N SER A 1095 -17.47 -15.12 3.39
CA SER A 1095 -16.66 -13.91 3.12
C SER A 1095 -16.68 -13.52 1.64
N LEU A 1096 -16.61 -14.49 0.72
CA LEU A 1096 -16.69 -14.24 -0.72
C LEU A 1096 -18.04 -13.67 -1.17
N PHE A 1097 -19.13 -13.97 -0.45
CA PHE A 1097 -20.43 -13.34 -0.70
C PHE A 1097 -20.43 -11.82 -0.50
N LEU A 1098 -19.41 -11.23 0.14
CA LEU A 1098 -19.25 -9.77 0.19
C LEU A 1098 -19.01 -9.16 -1.19
N LYS A 1099 -18.50 -9.92 -2.17
CA LYS A 1099 -18.33 -9.45 -3.57
C LYS A 1099 -19.62 -9.09 -4.27
N LEU A 1100 -20.75 -9.62 -3.80
CA LEU A 1100 -22.08 -9.32 -4.34
C LEU A 1100 -22.72 -8.11 -3.65
N TRP A 1101 -21.98 -7.44 -2.76
CA TRP A 1101 -22.47 -6.23 -2.12
C TRP A 1101 -22.63 -5.11 -3.15
N LYS A 1102 -23.76 -4.42 -3.06
CA LYS A 1102 -24.07 -3.18 -3.77
C LYS A 1102 -24.70 -2.22 -2.77
N ARG A 1103 -24.65 -0.92 -3.06
CA ARG A 1103 -25.36 0.11 -2.29
C ARG A 1103 -26.81 -0.36 -2.05
N PRO A 1104 -27.32 -0.31 -0.79
CA PRO A 1104 -28.68 -0.73 -0.49
C PRO A 1104 -29.72 0.10 -1.24
N ARG A 1105 -30.67 -0.57 -1.93
CA ARG A 1105 -31.71 0.08 -2.75
C ARG A 1105 -32.53 1.15 -2.01
N TRP A 1106 -32.77 0.96 -0.71
CA TRP A 1106 -33.54 1.93 0.07
C TRP A 1106 -32.83 3.29 0.21
N MET A 1107 -31.51 3.35 0.03
CA MET A 1107 -30.77 4.61 -0.03
C MET A 1107 -31.05 5.34 -1.34
N ASP A 1108 -31.02 4.62 -2.46
CA ASP A 1108 -31.33 5.18 -3.79
C ASP A 1108 -32.81 5.61 -3.88
N GLU A 1109 -33.72 4.91 -3.19
CA GLU A 1109 -35.13 5.29 -3.07
C GLU A 1109 -35.29 6.63 -2.33
N VAL A 1110 -34.57 6.87 -1.24
CA VAL A 1110 -34.61 8.15 -0.51
C VAL A 1110 -34.08 9.29 -1.37
N GLU A 1111 -33.01 9.06 -2.12
CA GLU A 1111 -32.47 10.04 -3.06
C GLU A 1111 -33.47 10.37 -4.18
N ALA A 1112 -34.13 9.36 -4.74
CA ALA A 1112 -35.13 9.56 -5.78
C ALA A 1112 -36.40 10.26 -5.27
N ASP A 1113 -36.87 9.92 -4.07
CA ASP A 1113 -38.03 10.57 -3.43
C ASP A 1113 -37.76 12.07 -3.20
N LEU A 1114 -36.56 12.43 -2.76
CA LEU A 1114 -36.15 13.83 -2.56
C LEU A 1114 -35.91 14.58 -3.87
N LYS A 1115 -35.45 13.89 -4.93
CA LYS A 1115 -35.32 14.45 -6.28
C LYS A 1115 -36.65 14.54 -7.05
N GLY A 1116 -37.77 14.10 -6.46
CA GLY A 1116 -39.08 14.06 -7.12
C GLY A 1116 -39.19 13.02 -8.24
N GLY A 1117 -38.27 12.05 -8.30
CA GLY A 1117 -38.20 11.01 -9.32
C GLY A 1117 -39.07 9.79 -8.97
N VAL A 1118 -40.01 9.44 -9.85
CA VAL A 1118 -40.79 8.21 -9.71
C VAL A 1118 -39.88 7.00 -10.02
N VAL A 1119 -39.38 6.31 -9.00
CA VAL A 1119 -38.77 4.99 -9.20
C VAL A 1119 -39.86 4.02 -9.61
N ARG A 1120 -39.90 3.70 -10.91
CA ARG A 1120 -40.80 2.68 -11.46
C ARG A 1120 -40.49 1.37 -10.75
N LYS A 1121 -41.38 0.91 -9.85
CA LYS A 1121 -41.29 -0.40 -9.19
C LYS A 1121 -41.15 -1.48 -10.27
N GLY A 1122 -39.90 -1.88 -10.54
CA GLY A 1122 -39.58 -2.99 -11.41
C GLY A 1122 -40.08 -4.27 -10.75
N ARG A 1123 -41.25 -4.73 -11.20
CA ARG A 1123 -41.89 -5.98 -10.79
C ARG A 1123 -41.06 -7.15 -11.35
N GLY A 1124 -39.94 -7.44 -10.71
CA GLY A 1124 -39.14 -8.63 -10.97
C GLY A 1124 -39.84 -9.84 -10.39
N TRP A 1125 -40.69 -10.48 -11.19
CA TRP A 1125 -41.31 -11.76 -10.87
C TRP A 1125 -40.21 -12.83 -10.83
N GLY A 1126 -39.82 -13.26 -9.63
CA GLY A 1126 -38.89 -14.36 -9.41
C GLY A 1126 -39.43 -15.28 -8.33
N LEU A 1127 -39.56 -16.57 -8.67
CA LEU A 1127 -40.18 -17.65 -7.88
C LEU A 1127 -39.74 -17.72 -6.40
N LEU A 1128 -38.56 -17.20 -6.05
CA LEU A 1128 -38.04 -17.20 -4.67
C LEU A 1128 -38.69 -16.18 -3.73
N GLY A 1129 -39.37 -15.15 -4.25
CA GLY A 1129 -40.05 -14.14 -3.43
C GLY A 1129 -41.28 -14.69 -2.69
N GLY A 1130 -42.07 -15.52 -3.38
CA GLY A 1130 -43.29 -16.11 -2.82
C GLY A 1130 -43.03 -17.08 -1.66
N VAL A 1131 -41.91 -17.79 -1.68
CA VAL A 1131 -41.55 -18.73 -0.61
C VAL A 1131 -41.17 -17.99 0.67
N ARG A 1132 -40.56 -16.80 0.57
CA ARG A 1132 -40.13 -16.02 1.74
C ARG A 1132 -41.30 -15.30 2.43
N GLU A 1133 -42.33 -14.89 1.68
CA GLU A 1133 -43.56 -14.33 2.26
C GLU A 1133 -44.41 -15.40 2.95
N VAL A 1134 -44.48 -16.62 2.41
CA VAL A 1134 -45.22 -17.73 3.04
C VAL A 1134 -44.56 -18.18 4.35
N VAL A 1135 -43.23 -18.22 4.39
CA VAL A 1135 -42.48 -18.58 5.61
C VAL A 1135 -42.51 -17.45 6.64
N GLY A 1136 -42.56 -16.19 6.21
CA GLY A 1136 -42.73 -15.03 7.10
C GLY A 1136 -44.13 -14.90 7.70
N GLY A 1137 -45.17 -15.39 7.00
CA GLY A 1137 -46.55 -15.37 7.49
C GLY A 1137 -46.86 -16.41 8.57
N LEU A 1138 -46.04 -17.46 8.71
CA LEU A 1138 -46.24 -18.52 9.70
C LEU A 1138 -45.70 -18.19 11.10
N PHE A 1139 -44.79 -17.23 11.22
CA PHE A 1139 -44.18 -16.82 12.49
C PHE A 1139 -44.27 -15.29 12.65
N GLY A 1140 -45.35 -14.79 13.24
CA GLY A 1140 -45.42 -13.38 13.64
C GLY A 1140 -46.78 -12.89 14.10
N GLU A 1141 -46.91 -12.67 15.41
CA GLU A 1141 -48.07 -12.09 16.09
C GLU A 1141 -48.48 -10.69 15.56
N ARG A 1142 -49.79 -10.47 15.64
CA ARG A 1142 -50.49 -9.20 15.42
C ARG A 1142 -49.90 -8.03 16.21
N ARG A 1143 -49.61 -6.91 15.55
CA ARG A 1143 -49.87 -5.57 16.11
C ARG A 1143 -50.18 -4.53 15.01
N LYS A 1144 -51.00 -3.56 15.39
CA LYS A 1144 -52.00 -2.81 14.62
C LYS A 1144 -51.46 -1.75 13.64
N LYS A 1145 -52.26 -1.52 12.59
CA LYS A 1145 -52.27 -0.37 11.65
C LYS A 1145 -52.75 0.94 12.29
N GLY A 1146 -52.27 2.04 11.71
CA GLY A 1146 -52.80 3.42 11.65
C GLY A 1146 -51.63 4.34 11.27
N GLU A 1147 -51.62 5.25 10.30
CA GLU A 1147 -52.55 5.92 9.36
C GLU A 1147 -51.67 6.22 8.10
N GLY A 1148 -52.11 6.27 6.83
CA GLY A 1148 -53.19 7.04 6.24
C GLY A 1148 -52.64 8.33 5.58
N TYR A 1149 -52.10 8.27 4.35
CA TYR A 1149 -51.84 9.47 3.54
C TYR A 1149 -52.48 9.34 2.15
N VAL A 1150 -53.29 10.32 1.79
CA VAL A 1150 -54.06 10.46 0.53
C VAL A 1150 -53.33 11.46 -0.35
N PRO A 1151 -53.06 11.20 -1.65
CA PRO A 1151 -52.47 12.19 -2.53
C PRO A 1151 -53.55 13.15 -3.05
N LEU A 1152 -53.30 14.45 -2.90
CA LEU A 1152 -54.04 15.54 -3.53
C LEU A 1152 -53.82 15.51 -5.05
N ALA A 1153 -54.93 15.41 -5.79
CA ALA A 1153 -55.00 15.67 -7.21
C ALA A 1153 -55.74 17.01 -7.43
N THR A 1154 -55.06 17.97 -8.05
CA THR A 1154 -55.64 19.14 -8.75
C THR A 1154 -54.61 19.54 -9.82
N LEU A 1155 -54.83 19.19 -11.10
CA LEU A 1155 -55.63 19.89 -12.13
C LEU A 1155 -54.79 20.90 -12.91
N ASP A 1156 -54.29 20.48 -14.07
CA ASP A 1156 -53.93 21.35 -15.20
C ASP A 1156 -54.47 20.73 -16.49
N ARG A 1157 -55.65 21.19 -16.92
CA ARG A 1157 -56.10 21.18 -18.31
C ARG A 1157 -57.40 21.96 -18.44
N GLU A 1158 -57.31 23.17 -19.00
CA GLU A 1158 -58.12 23.63 -20.13
C GLU A 1158 -57.82 25.11 -20.43
N GLN A 1159 -57.04 25.35 -21.49
CA GLN A 1159 -57.18 26.56 -22.30
C GLN A 1159 -57.94 26.17 -23.56
N ALA A 1160 -59.19 26.62 -23.65
CA ALA A 1160 -59.89 26.92 -24.90
C ALA A 1160 -60.93 28.02 -24.59
N VAL A 1161 -60.78 29.13 -25.33
CA VAL A 1161 -61.49 30.43 -25.29
C VAL A 1161 -60.98 31.45 -24.30
#